data_AF-A0A3D1N4V0-F1
#
_entry.id   AF-A0A3D1N4V0-F1
#
_cell.length_a   1.000
_cell.length_b   1.000
_cell.length_c   1.000
_cell.angle_alpha   90.00
_cell.angle_beta   90.00
_cell.angle_gamma   90.00
#
_symmetry.space_group_name_H-M   'P 1'
#
loop_
_entity.id
_entity.type
_entity.pdbx_description
1 polymer ?
#
loop_
_entity_poly.entity_id
_entity_poly.type
_entity_poly.pdbx_seq_one_letter_code
_entity_poly.pdbx_strand_id
1 'polypeptide(L)'
;MASVGMKGFLAYPSDPPHASEIMREAAATINETQLYDIITWQDLTVSGNIIIKSICEAIDDSEIFLCDLTHLNPNVLFELGYAIARKRIIWLMLDPTVADAKKEFQSLEILSTLGYTEYSNTGTLVRRFLDANLLGEDARNKQRLYDQLLTYPADASPGENILFYLKNLHATETSVKISRRVTKSAITQVTDDPKEVIHQTSAWYAQNITAAFAVIANYVAKDRSGANLHNAKLSLISGIAHGLNKKLLMVADAPFQSPIDYRDLLYVAPTSKQAEQYVDRWLNGVEGIYLQDESAWKKYRETKNLQKGLQSLSIGDYVAENEADTLLNYFVPTAAYSQALQSQQTIFIGRKGTGKTATLFKLADEFTQNKENHVCIVKPEGYDFEGLIQVLKANQDRAEAGYLVESLWKYLLYTELIRSAYDELQGQPAFYKYSSEEERLNTFCLDHADIINVDFSSRLDIAVQQLADVASGKTTDKKLHISELLHSKHIGPMRDILCAIFSRTEKVILLIDNLDSAWIAQPSTELGDLLWGLLNVIQSISHDLNRHRKVAKIKLSVVLFLRSDIFYSLAGYAREQDKISFSTLSWNDKDKLINIIDERFKSSLESLRPDQVWSRYFCLSVGSIPIRDYIAGKIIPRPRDIIYLFRNAISEAVARGHAQVEDSDIISAEKKYSQYALESILAEYVAKEFDLEALCFAFVGKSSIIGHSDLACLMRASGILEGNHAKCLSLLIDLSFLGLEVQKDDFRFIYEKSDLRKYEVMAKLYVNETKAEPRYKVNPPFLPYLDMQ
;
A
#
# COMPACT_ATOMS: atom_id res chain seq x y z
N MET A 1 23.05 -7.94 -53.90
CA MET A 1 23.77 -8.32 -52.68
C MET A 1 23.55 -9.82 -52.52
N ALA A 2 24.60 -10.63 -52.69
CA ALA A 2 24.49 -12.08 -52.47
C ALA A 2 24.02 -12.30 -51.03
N SER A 3 23.02 -13.17 -50.82
CA SER A 3 22.60 -13.56 -49.48
C SER A 3 23.80 -14.23 -48.80
N VAL A 4 24.39 -13.53 -47.83
CA VAL A 4 25.50 -14.09 -47.04
C VAL A 4 24.93 -15.28 -46.27
N GLY A 5 25.52 -16.46 -46.47
CA GLY A 5 25.15 -17.67 -45.74
C GLY A 5 25.30 -17.48 -44.22
N MET A 6 24.58 -18.27 -43.45
CA MET A 6 24.65 -18.20 -41.99
C MET A 6 26.06 -18.56 -41.51
N LYS A 7 26.69 -17.66 -40.75
CA LYS A 7 28.08 -17.81 -40.34
C LYS A 7 28.24 -18.87 -39.26
N GLY A 8 29.23 -19.74 -39.41
CA GLY A 8 29.53 -20.81 -38.47
C GLY A 8 31.02 -20.85 -38.11
N PHE A 9 31.34 -21.20 -36.87
CA PHE A 9 32.70 -21.54 -36.47
C PHE A 9 32.77 -23.03 -36.11
N LEU A 10 33.68 -23.76 -36.75
CA LEU A 10 33.88 -25.19 -36.55
C LEU A 10 35.19 -25.46 -35.78
N ALA A 11 35.04 -25.91 -34.53
CA ALA A 11 36.09 -26.25 -33.59
C ALA A 11 36.35 -27.77 -33.55
N TYR A 12 37.61 -28.17 -33.68
CA TYR A 12 37.99 -29.59 -33.61
C TYR A 12 39.48 -29.75 -33.28
N PRO A 13 39.89 -30.90 -32.69
CA PRO A 13 41.29 -31.19 -32.40
C PRO A 13 42.16 -31.25 -33.67
N SER A 14 43.40 -30.78 -33.60
CA SER A 14 44.38 -30.93 -34.70
C SER A 14 44.91 -32.35 -34.87
N ASP A 15 44.73 -33.20 -33.85
CA ASP A 15 45.18 -34.59 -33.80
C ASP A 15 43.99 -35.47 -33.38
N PRO A 16 43.73 -36.60 -34.05
CA PRO A 16 44.51 -37.17 -35.16
C PRO A 16 44.24 -36.47 -36.52
N PRO A 17 45.23 -36.45 -37.46
CA PRO A 17 45.09 -35.73 -38.73
C PRO A 17 43.90 -36.14 -39.60
N HIS A 18 43.51 -37.41 -39.58
CA HIS A 18 42.36 -37.91 -40.34
C HIS A 18 41.03 -37.34 -39.83
N ALA A 19 40.90 -37.11 -38.51
CA ALA A 19 39.70 -36.48 -37.95
C ALA A 19 39.63 -35.00 -38.36
N SER A 20 40.76 -34.30 -38.34
CA SER A 20 40.86 -32.92 -38.84
C SER A 20 40.51 -32.82 -40.34
N GLU A 21 40.89 -33.81 -41.14
CA GLU A 21 40.54 -33.85 -42.58
C GLU A 21 39.04 -33.96 -42.80
N ILE A 22 38.35 -34.85 -42.08
CA ILE A 22 36.88 -34.99 -42.13
C ILE A 22 36.20 -33.65 -41.84
N MET A 23 36.66 -32.93 -40.81
CA MET A 23 36.08 -31.64 -40.40
C MET A 23 36.27 -30.56 -41.48
N ARG A 24 37.46 -30.49 -42.07
CA ARG A 24 37.77 -29.54 -43.14
C ARG A 24 36.96 -29.82 -44.40
N GLU A 25 36.89 -31.08 -44.82
CA GLU A 25 36.08 -31.48 -45.98
C GLU A 25 34.59 -31.22 -45.75
N ALA A 26 34.09 -31.47 -44.54
CA ALA A 26 32.70 -31.22 -44.19
C ALA A 26 32.37 -29.72 -44.24
N ALA A 27 33.23 -28.85 -43.68
CA ALA A 27 33.06 -27.40 -43.77
C ALA A 27 33.06 -26.92 -45.24
N ALA A 28 34.00 -27.40 -46.05
CA ALA A 28 34.04 -27.07 -47.48
C ALA A 28 32.76 -27.50 -48.21
N THR A 29 32.33 -28.75 -48.00
CA THR A 29 31.12 -29.31 -48.64
C THR A 29 29.85 -28.58 -48.19
N ILE A 30 29.76 -28.18 -46.92
CA ILE A 30 28.62 -27.41 -46.42
C ILE A 30 28.62 -26.00 -47.03
N ASN A 31 29.78 -25.36 -47.18
CA ASN A 31 29.90 -24.03 -47.79
C ASN A 31 29.55 -24.03 -49.29
N GLU A 32 29.75 -25.13 -50.00
CA GLU A 32 29.32 -25.28 -51.40
C GLU A 32 27.80 -25.08 -51.58
N THR A 33 27.01 -25.32 -50.53
CA THR A 33 25.56 -25.07 -50.57
C THR A 33 25.20 -23.59 -50.66
N GLN A 34 26.14 -22.69 -50.35
CA GLN A 34 25.97 -21.22 -50.25
C GLN A 34 24.97 -20.78 -49.17
N LEU A 35 24.39 -21.71 -48.41
CA LEU A 35 23.46 -21.43 -47.33
C LEU A 35 24.17 -21.12 -46.00
N TYR A 36 25.43 -21.54 -45.87
CA TYR A 36 26.26 -21.39 -44.69
C TYR A 36 27.65 -20.88 -45.08
N ASP A 37 28.31 -20.22 -44.13
CA ASP A 37 29.69 -19.75 -44.21
C ASP A 37 30.45 -20.24 -42.97
N ILE A 38 30.90 -21.50 -43.02
CA ILE A 38 31.62 -22.18 -41.94
C ILE A 38 33.11 -21.96 -42.10
N ILE A 39 33.72 -21.35 -41.09
CA ILE A 39 35.17 -21.20 -40.97
C ILE A 39 35.72 -22.10 -39.88
N THR A 40 36.98 -22.50 -40.00
CA THR A 40 37.72 -23.29 -39.01
C THR A 40 38.88 -22.49 -38.44
N TRP A 41 39.49 -22.98 -37.36
CA TRP A 41 40.70 -22.36 -36.81
C TRP A 41 41.88 -22.35 -37.80
N GLN A 42 41.90 -23.22 -38.81
CA GLN A 42 42.93 -23.25 -39.86
C GLN A 42 42.79 -22.12 -40.87
N ASP A 43 41.58 -21.55 -41.00
CA ASP A 43 41.28 -20.46 -41.93
C ASP A 43 41.61 -19.08 -41.33
N LEU A 44 41.91 -19.03 -40.03
CA LEU A 44 42.22 -17.78 -39.33
C LEU A 44 43.64 -17.29 -39.67
N THR A 45 43.74 -16.00 -40.01
CA THR A 45 45.03 -15.32 -40.17
C THR A 45 45.67 -15.05 -38.83
N VAL A 46 46.51 -15.98 -38.36
CA VAL A 46 47.21 -15.90 -37.06
C VAL A 46 48.54 -15.14 -37.11
N SER A 47 49.00 -14.68 -38.28
CA SER A 47 50.27 -13.94 -38.41
C SER A 47 50.18 -12.57 -37.73
N GLY A 48 50.89 -12.40 -36.61
CA GLY A 48 50.96 -11.15 -35.84
C GLY A 48 49.82 -10.91 -34.83
N ASN A 49 48.88 -11.85 -34.68
CA ASN A 49 47.72 -11.72 -33.77
C ASN A 49 47.80 -12.71 -32.59
N ILE A 50 47.16 -12.35 -31.47
CA ILE A 50 46.99 -13.26 -30.32
C ILE A 50 45.93 -14.31 -30.68
N ILE A 51 46.34 -15.59 -30.69
CA ILE A 51 45.52 -16.71 -31.20
C ILE A 51 44.13 -16.76 -30.56
N ILE A 52 44.02 -16.72 -29.23
CA ILE A 52 42.72 -16.74 -28.55
C ILE A 52 41.84 -15.54 -28.83
N LYS A 53 42.44 -14.37 -29.03
CA LYS A 53 41.67 -13.18 -29.39
C LYS A 53 41.02 -13.38 -30.76
N SER A 54 41.78 -13.88 -31.73
CA SER A 54 41.27 -14.19 -33.07
C SER A 54 40.20 -15.29 -33.08
N ILE A 55 40.36 -16.33 -32.26
CA ILE A 55 39.36 -17.40 -32.10
C ILE A 55 38.08 -16.84 -31.45
N CYS A 56 38.19 -16.10 -30.34
CA CYS A 56 37.04 -15.50 -29.67
C CYS A 56 36.30 -14.50 -30.58
N GLU A 57 37.02 -13.70 -31.37
CA GLU A 57 36.45 -12.81 -32.39
C GLU A 57 35.72 -13.59 -33.49
N ALA A 58 36.31 -14.69 -33.98
CA ALA A 58 35.67 -15.56 -34.98
C ALA A 58 34.40 -16.23 -34.43
N ILE A 59 34.42 -16.69 -33.18
CA ILE A 59 33.21 -17.20 -32.50
C ILE A 59 32.19 -16.06 -32.34
N ASP A 60 32.66 -14.83 -32.09
CA ASP A 60 31.77 -13.69 -31.92
C ASP A 60 31.05 -13.24 -33.18
N ASP A 61 31.71 -13.39 -34.32
CA ASP A 61 31.16 -13.12 -35.65
C ASP A 61 30.31 -14.28 -36.20
N SER A 62 30.31 -15.44 -35.53
CA SER A 62 29.52 -16.62 -35.93
C SER A 62 28.11 -16.62 -35.33
N GLU A 63 27.13 -17.22 -36.00
CA GLU A 63 25.81 -17.49 -35.43
C GLU A 63 25.72 -18.93 -34.86
N ILE A 64 26.41 -19.87 -35.52
CA ILE A 64 26.48 -21.28 -35.15
C ILE A 64 27.89 -21.61 -34.69
N PHE A 65 28.00 -22.36 -33.59
CA PHE A 65 29.23 -22.98 -33.15
C PHE A 65 29.10 -24.50 -33.26
N LEU A 66 29.96 -25.11 -34.07
CA LEU A 66 30.04 -26.54 -34.28
C LEU A 66 31.30 -27.05 -33.59
N CYS A 67 31.23 -28.15 -32.85
CA CYS A 67 32.45 -28.74 -32.31
C CYS A 67 32.47 -30.25 -32.26
N ASP A 68 33.65 -30.80 -32.55
CA ASP A 68 33.94 -32.22 -32.40
C ASP A 68 34.42 -32.53 -30.98
N LEU A 69 33.66 -33.39 -30.30
CA LEU A 69 33.93 -33.86 -28.94
C LEU A 69 34.28 -35.36 -28.91
N THR A 70 34.72 -35.93 -30.03
CA THR A 70 35.25 -37.30 -30.10
C THR A 70 36.40 -37.51 -29.12
N HIS A 71 37.24 -36.48 -28.93
CA HIS A 71 38.24 -36.42 -27.87
C HIS A 71 37.99 -35.18 -26.99
N LEU A 72 38.21 -35.31 -25.67
CA LEU A 72 38.07 -34.21 -24.71
C LEU A 72 39.23 -33.22 -24.79
N ASN A 73 39.33 -32.49 -25.90
CA ASN A 73 40.38 -31.52 -26.13
C ASN A 73 40.13 -30.22 -25.32
N PRO A 74 41.07 -29.78 -24.46
CA PRO A 74 40.93 -28.58 -23.65
C PRO A 74 40.70 -27.28 -24.43
N ASN A 75 41.28 -27.13 -25.63
CA ASN A 75 41.07 -25.98 -26.51
C ASN A 75 39.61 -25.93 -26.97
N VAL A 76 39.15 -27.02 -27.60
CA VAL A 76 37.76 -27.14 -28.11
C VAL A 76 36.73 -26.95 -27.00
N LEU A 77 37.00 -27.47 -25.79
CA LEU A 77 36.11 -27.30 -24.65
C LEU A 77 36.08 -25.85 -24.15
N PHE A 78 37.21 -25.14 -24.15
CA PHE A 78 37.23 -23.71 -23.83
C PHE A 78 36.43 -22.90 -24.85
N GLU A 79 36.62 -23.17 -26.15
CA GLU A 79 35.87 -22.53 -27.23
C GLU A 79 34.36 -22.82 -27.13
N LEU A 80 33.98 -24.06 -26.83
CA LEU A 80 32.59 -24.43 -26.56
C LEU A 80 32.01 -23.65 -25.39
N GLY A 81 32.75 -23.52 -24.30
CA GLY A 81 32.34 -22.74 -23.13
C GLY A 81 32.12 -21.27 -23.49
N TYR A 82 33.05 -20.68 -24.25
CA TYR A 82 32.94 -19.30 -24.73
C TYR A 82 31.71 -19.12 -25.64
N ALA A 83 31.50 -20.03 -26.59
CA ALA A 83 30.33 -20.01 -27.49
C ALA A 83 28.99 -20.13 -26.74
N ILE A 84 28.94 -20.97 -25.71
CA ILE A 84 27.78 -21.09 -24.81
C ILE A 84 27.49 -19.74 -24.15
N ALA A 85 28.49 -19.11 -23.54
CA ALA A 85 28.35 -17.80 -22.90
C ALA A 85 27.90 -16.69 -23.86
N ARG A 86 28.37 -16.72 -25.11
CA ARG A 86 27.98 -15.78 -26.18
C ARG A 86 26.67 -16.15 -26.86
N LYS A 87 25.94 -17.15 -26.34
CA LYS A 87 24.61 -17.58 -26.77
C LYS A 87 24.53 -18.00 -28.25
N ARG A 88 25.60 -18.62 -28.76
CA ARG A 88 25.65 -19.19 -30.11
C ARG A 88 24.75 -20.43 -30.20
N ILE A 89 24.34 -20.79 -31.42
CA ILE A 89 23.66 -22.07 -31.66
C ILE A 89 24.70 -23.18 -31.58
N ILE A 90 24.59 -24.06 -30.59
CA ILE A 90 25.58 -25.11 -30.34
C ILE A 90 25.19 -26.39 -31.09
N TRP A 91 26.11 -26.93 -31.87
CA TRP A 91 25.99 -28.23 -32.52
C TRP A 91 27.17 -29.14 -32.17
N LEU A 92 26.90 -30.16 -31.36
CA LEU A 92 27.90 -31.09 -30.86
C LEU A 92 28.00 -32.32 -31.76
N MET A 93 29.22 -32.78 -32.01
CA MET A 93 29.50 -33.97 -32.82
C MET A 93 30.38 -34.96 -32.05
N LEU A 94 30.21 -36.25 -32.35
CA LEU A 94 31.04 -37.30 -31.80
C LEU A 94 31.10 -38.49 -32.78
N ASP A 95 32.29 -39.06 -32.99
CA ASP A 95 32.47 -40.31 -33.72
C ASP A 95 32.39 -41.50 -32.74
N PRO A 96 31.29 -42.30 -32.76
CA PRO A 96 31.13 -43.41 -31.84
C PRO A 96 32.01 -44.62 -32.21
N THR A 97 32.67 -44.61 -33.37
CA THR A 97 33.56 -45.70 -33.82
C THR A 97 34.94 -45.62 -33.18
N VAL A 98 35.31 -44.46 -32.65
CA VAL A 98 36.55 -44.26 -31.90
C VAL A 98 36.41 -44.88 -30.51
N ALA A 99 37.41 -45.70 -30.13
CA ALA A 99 37.42 -46.40 -28.85
C ALA A 99 37.31 -45.40 -27.68
N ASP A 100 36.48 -45.74 -26.70
CA ASP A 100 36.19 -44.96 -25.49
C ASP A 100 35.60 -43.55 -25.71
N ALA A 101 35.41 -43.04 -26.93
CA ALA A 101 34.90 -41.68 -27.19
C ALA A 101 33.57 -41.39 -26.47
N LYS A 102 32.60 -42.31 -26.58
CA LYS A 102 31.31 -42.19 -25.89
C LYS A 102 31.45 -42.24 -24.36
N LYS A 103 32.38 -43.06 -23.87
CA LYS A 103 32.64 -43.22 -22.43
C LYS A 103 33.33 -41.98 -21.86
N GLU A 104 34.29 -41.41 -22.57
CA GLU A 104 34.96 -40.16 -22.19
C GLU A 104 33.97 -38.99 -22.19
N PHE A 105 33.15 -38.84 -23.23
CA PHE A 105 32.09 -37.83 -23.27
C PHE A 105 31.11 -37.98 -22.10
N GLN A 106 30.65 -39.20 -21.80
CA GLN A 106 29.77 -39.48 -20.66
C GLN A 106 30.43 -39.22 -19.30
N SER A 107 31.75 -39.41 -19.20
CA SER A 107 32.50 -39.11 -17.96
C SER A 107 32.60 -37.61 -17.69
N LEU A 108 32.42 -36.77 -18.71
CA LEU A 108 32.34 -35.32 -18.58
C LEU A 108 30.89 -34.91 -18.30
N GLU A 109 30.45 -35.17 -17.08
CA GLU A 109 29.06 -35.03 -16.61
C GLU A 109 28.41 -33.66 -16.85
N ILE A 110 29.20 -32.60 -16.90
CA ILE A 110 28.71 -31.25 -17.25
C ILE A 110 28.14 -31.17 -18.67
N LEU A 111 28.50 -32.09 -19.56
CA LEU A 111 27.95 -32.22 -20.92
C LEU A 111 27.08 -33.48 -21.09
N SER A 112 26.97 -34.37 -20.08
CA SER A 112 26.32 -35.68 -20.27
C SER A 112 24.82 -35.59 -20.56
N THR A 113 24.17 -34.49 -20.19
CA THR A 113 22.77 -34.21 -20.48
C THR A 113 22.54 -33.55 -21.84
N LEU A 114 23.60 -33.24 -22.60
CA LEU A 114 23.50 -32.63 -23.92
C LEU A 114 23.50 -33.70 -25.02
N GLY A 115 22.57 -33.55 -25.96
CA GLY A 115 22.56 -34.37 -27.17
C GLY A 115 23.72 -34.01 -28.11
N TYR A 116 24.26 -35.01 -28.78
CA TYR A 116 25.28 -34.86 -29.82
C TYR A 116 24.85 -35.60 -31.09
N THR A 117 25.45 -35.23 -32.22
CA THR A 117 25.25 -35.89 -33.50
C THR A 117 26.37 -36.90 -33.76
N GLU A 118 25.99 -38.14 -34.03
CA GLU A 118 26.95 -39.19 -34.40
C GLU A 118 27.35 -39.09 -35.87
N TYR A 119 28.65 -39.21 -36.14
CA TYR A 119 29.21 -39.29 -37.49
C TYR A 119 30.28 -40.39 -37.58
N SER A 120 30.64 -40.80 -38.80
CA SER A 120 31.74 -41.75 -39.05
C SER A 120 32.55 -41.43 -40.30
N ASN A 121 32.12 -40.43 -41.09
CA ASN A 121 32.78 -39.93 -42.28
C ASN A 121 32.16 -38.58 -42.69
N THR A 122 32.82 -37.86 -43.60
CA THR A 122 32.41 -36.56 -44.13
C THR A 122 30.97 -36.57 -44.66
N GLY A 123 30.59 -37.57 -45.45
CA GLY A 123 29.26 -37.65 -46.07
C GLY A 123 28.12 -37.78 -45.05
N THR A 124 28.30 -38.64 -44.05
CA THR A 124 27.33 -38.78 -42.94
C THR A 124 27.21 -37.47 -42.17
N LEU A 125 28.35 -36.82 -41.89
CA LEU A 125 28.38 -35.58 -41.13
C LEU A 125 27.64 -34.44 -41.84
N VAL A 126 27.95 -34.20 -43.11
CA VAL A 126 27.31 -33.18 -43.94
C VAL A 126 25.80 -33.44 -44.04
N ARG A 127 25.40 -34.69 -44.30
CA ARG A 127 23.98 -35.05 -44.36
C ARG A 127 23.25 -34.74 -43.05
N ARG A 128 23.79 -35.15 -41.91
CA ARG A 128 23.18 -34.90 -40.60
C ARG A 128 23.09 -33.41 -40.28
N PHE A 129 24.10 -32.62 -40.67
CA PHE A 129 24.09 -31.17 -40.50
C PHE A 129 22.98 -30.52 -41.32
N LEU A 130 22.85 -30.88 -42.60
CA LEU A 130 21.80 -30.35 -43.48
C LEU A 130 20.39 -30.78 -43.03
N ASP A 131 20.24 -32.03 -42.59
CA ASP A 131 18.98 -32.56 -42.05
C ASP A 131 18.55 -31.86 -40.75
N ALA A 132 19.49 -31.32 -39.97
CA ALA A 132 19.20 -30.58 -38.74
C ALA A 132 18.49 -29.22 -38.98
N ASN A 133 18.46 -28.74 -40.24
CA ASN A 133 17.77 -27.53 -40.68
C ASN A 133 17.95 -26.31 -39.75
N LEU A 134 19.20 -25.97 -39.45
CA LEU A 134 19.53 -24.87 -38.52
C LEU A 134 19.12 -23.48 -39.02
N LEU A 135 18.72 -23.36 -40.30
CA LEU A 135 18.18 -22.15 -40.90
C LEU A 135 16.68 -21.95 -40.67
N GLY A 136 15.95 -23.00 -40.27
CA GLY A 136 14.52 -22.95 -40.02
C GLY A 136 14.14 -22.00 -38.86
N GLU A 137 12.93 -21.43 -38.92
CA GLU A 137 12.42 -20.52 -37.88
C GLU A 137 12.44 -21.18 -36.49
N ASP A 138 12.14 -22.48 -36.39
CA ASP A 138 12.19 -23.23 -35.14
C ASP A 138 13.58 -23.24 -34.49
N ALA A 139 14.65 -23.39 -35.28
CA ALA A 139 16.03 -23.39 -34.79
C ALA A 139 16.49 -21.98 -34.36
N ARG A 140 16.02 -20.94 -35.05
CA ARG A 140 16.33 -19.54 -34.74
C ARG A 140 15.60 -19.06 -33.49
N ASN A 141 14.35 -19.48 -33.30
CA ASN A 141 13.50 -19.10 -32.17
C ASN A 141 13.72 -19.96 -30.91
N LYS A 142 14.43 -21.09 -31.03
CA LYS A 142 14.76 -21.93 -29.88
C LYS A 142 15.64 -21.17 -28.88
N GLN A 143 15.24 -21.22 -27.61
CA GLN A 143 16.02 -20.69 -26.49
C GLN A 143 17.46 -21.22 -26.55
N ARG A 144 18.45 -20.35 -26.36
CA ARG A 144 19.86 -20.71 -26.43
C ARG A 144 20.27 -21.59 -25.25
N LEU A 145 21.25 -22.46 -25.45
CA LEU A 145 21.66 -23.45 -24.44
C LEU A 145 21.96 -22.80 -23.08
N TYR A 146 22.69 -21.68 -23.07
CA TYR A 146 23.00 -20.98 -21.83
C TYR A 146 21.75 -20.50 -21.07
N ASP A 147 20.75 -19.97 -21.78
CA ASP A 147 19.49 -19.54 -21.15
C ASP A 147 18.69 -20.74 -20.61
N GLN A 148 18.72 -21.88 -21.31
CA GLN A 148 18.10 -23.13 -20.81
C GLN A 148 18.75 -23.58 -19.49
N LEU A 149 20.09 -23.51 -19.41
CA LEU A 149 20.84 -23.88 -18.20
C LEU A 149 20.51 -22.97 -17.00
N LEU A 150 20.23 -21.68 -17.24
CA LEU A 150 19.84 -20.76 -16.16
C LEU A 150 18.43 -21.01 -15.64
N THR A 151 17.50 -21.45 -16.50
CA THR A 151 16.12 -21.74 -16.12
C THR A 151 15.92 -23.10 -15.46
N TYR A 152 16.91 -24.00 -15.54
CA TYR A 152 16.82 -25.32 -14.95
C TYR A 152 16.93 -25.22 -13.40
N PRO A 153 16.08 -25.92 -12.63
CA PRO A 153 16.13 -25.86 -11.18
C PRO A 153 17.49 -26.37 -10.67
N ALA A 154 18.13 -25.59 -9.80
CA ALA A 154 19.30 -26.01 -9.04
C ALA A 154 18.96 -26.02 -7.55
N ASP A 155 19.61 -26.91 -6.80
CA ASP A 155 19.31 -27.17 -5.38
C ASP A 155 19.54 -25.95 -4.46
N ALA A 156 20.28 -24.94 -4.93
CA ALA A 156 20.49 -23.68 -4.22
C ALA A 156 20.59 -22.50 -5.19
N SER A 157 19.89 -21.40 -4.89
CA SER A 157 20.09 -20.13 -5.59
C SER A 157 21.44 -19.54 -5.16
N PRO A 158 22.39 -19.28 -6.09
CA PRO A 158 23.66 -18.69 -5.72
C PRO A 158 23.45 -17.27 -5.18
N GLY A 159 24.24 -16.90 -4.17
CA GLY A 159 24.29 -15.50 -3.71
C GLY A 159 24.83 -14.57 -4.81
N GLU A 160 24.59 -13.26 -4.72
CA GLU A 160 25.07 -12.30 -5.72
C GLU A 160 26.52 -11.86 -5.46
N ASN A 161 27.26 -11.61 -6.55
CA ASN A 161 28.64 -11.10 -6.55
C ASN A 161 29.62 -11.97 -5.75
N ILE A 162 29.58 -13.27 -5.98
CA ILE A 162 30.43 -14.26 -5.29
C ILE A 162 31.83 -14.39 -5.91
N LEU A 163 32.76 -14.93 -5.14
CA LEU A 163 34.02 -15.49 -5.62
C LEU A 163 33.82 -16.99 -5.88
N PHE A 164 33.74 -17.39 -7.14
CA PHE A 164 33.55 -18.79 -7.51
C PHE A 164 34.89 -19.51 -7.68
N TYR A 165 35.17 -20.48 -6.81
CA TYR A 165 36.46 -21.17 -6.76
C TYR A 165 36.33 -22.63 -7.17
N LEU A 166 36.99 -23.00 -8.27
CA LEU A 166 37.09 -24.38 -8.74
C LEU A 166 38.40 -24.99 -8.21
N LYS A 167 38.27 -25.86 -7.21
CA LYS A 167 39.40 -26.40 -6.47
C LYS A 167 40.12 -27.49 -7.29
N ASN A 168 41.43 -27.58 -7.09
CA ASN A 168 42.25 -28.64 -7.67
C ASN A 168 41.77 -30.02 -7.19
N LEU A 169 41.80 -31.01 -8.09
CA LEU A 169 41.50 -32.41 -7.75
C LEU A 169 42.36 -32.95 -6.59
N HIS A 170 43.62 -32.52 -6.54
CA HIS A 170 44.59 -32.96 -5.55
C HIS A 170 44.90 -31.83 -4.55
N ALA A 171 45.01 -32.18 -3.27
CA ALA A 171 45.43 -31.26 -2.23
C ALA A 171 46.97 -31.08 -2.23
N THR A 172 47.51 -30.55 -3.34
CA THR A 172 48.93 -30.23 -3.48
C THR A 172 49.31 -29.08 -2.56
N GLU A 173 50.61 -28.92 -2.26
CA GLU A 173 51.07 -27.79 -1.44
C GLU A 173 50.65 -26.43 -2.03
N THR A 174 50.69 -26.30 -3.36
CA THR A 174 50.17 -25.12 -4.06
C THR A 174 48.66 -24.98 -3.88
N SER A 175 47.88 -26.03 -4.16
CA SER A 175 46.43 -26.02 -4.02
C SER A 175 45.96 -25.64 -2.60
N VAL A 176 46.66 -26.13 -1.58
CA VAL A 176 46.37 -25.80 -0.16
C VAL A 176 46.62 -24.32 0.11
N LYS A 177 47.75 -23.76 -0.36
CA LYS A 177 48.05 -22.34 -0.17
C LYS A 177 47.07 -21.42 -0.90
N ILE A 178 46.71 -21.76 -2.13
CA ILE A 178 45.71 -21.02 -2.91
C ILE A 178 44.37 -21.05 -2.18
N SER A 179 43.90 -22.24 -1.78
CA SER A 179 42.63 -22.38 -1.05
C SER A 179 42.61 -21.55 0.25
N ARG A 180 43.73 -21.53 1.00
CA ARG A 180 43.87 -20.69 2.21
C ARG A 180 43.77 -19.19 1.91
N ARG A 181 44.30 -18.70 0.79
CA ARG A 181 44.17 -17.28 0.39
C ARG A 181 42.75 -16.95 -0.08
N VAL A 182 42.13 -17.83 -0.85
CA VAL A 182 40.74 -17.67 -1.31
C VAL A 182 39.79 -17.57 -0.11
N THR A 183 39.95 -18.41 0.92
CA THR A 183 39.12 -18.39 2.14
C THR A 183 39.25 -17.10 2.95
N LYS A 184 40.35 -16.35 2.78
CA LYS A 184 40.56 -15.04 3.43
C LYS A 184 40.02 -13.86 2.61
N SER A 185 39.37 -14.12 1.48
CA SER A 185 38.80 -13.09 0.61
C SER A 185 37.70 -12.29 1.32
N ALA A 186 37.61 -11.00 1.00
CA ALA A 186 36.49 -10.15 1.41
C ALA A 186 35.18 -10.47 0.66
N ILE A 187 35.28 -11.18 -0.47
CA ILE A 187 34.14 -11.59 -1.30
C ILE A 187 33.65 -12.96 -0.84
N THR A 188 32.34 -13.09 -0.61
CA THR A 188 31.69 -14.37 -0.28
C THR A 188 32.02 -15.44 -1.32
N GLN A 189 32.57 -16.57 -0.87
CA GLN A 189 33.03 -17.63 -1.76
C GLN A 189 31.97 -18.74 -1.95
N VAL A 190 31.92 -19.29 -3.16
CA VAL A 190 31.29 -20.60 -3.44
C VAL A 190 32.37 -21.47 -4.05
N THR A 191 32.53 -22.71 -3.54
CA THR A 191 33.62 -23.60 -3.95
C THR A 191 33.07 -24.89 -4.58
N ASP A 192 33.59 -25.25 -5.74
CA ASP A 192 33.50 -26.60 -6.31
C ASP A 192 34.67 -27.43 -5.75
N ASP A 193 34.40 -28.28 -4.77
CA ASP A 193 35.38 -29.19 -4.15
C ASP A 193 35.16 -30.63 -4.63
N PRO A 194 36.01 -31.16 -5.53
CA PRO A 194 35.91 -32.52 -6.05
C PRO A 194 35.98 -33.63 -4.99
N LYS A 195 36.40 -33.33 -3.76
CA LYS A 195 36.43 -34.29 -2.65
C LYS A 195 35.14 -34.34 -1.84
N GLU A 196 34.40 -33.24 -1.78
CA GLU A 196 33.16 -33.13 -1.01
C GLU A 196 31.94 -33.47 -1.87
N VAL A 197 31.92 -32.96 -3.10
CA VAL A 197 30.84 -33.18 -4.06
C VAL A 197 31.44 -33.75 -5.33
N ILE A 198 31.13 -35.02 -5.60
CA ILE A 198 31.70 -35.74 -6.74
C ILE A 198 31.12 -35.18 -8.06
N HIS A 199 29.85 -34.74 -8.04
CA HIS A 199 29.07 -34.40 -9.24
C HIS A 199 28.26 -33.12 -9.03
N GLN A 200 28.35 -32.17 -9.97
CA GLN A 200 27.57 -30.92 -9.99
C GLN A 200 26.89 -30.78 -11.36
N THR A 201 25.67 -30.22 -11.40
CA THR A 201 24.92 -30.06 -12.65
C THR A 201 25.46 -28.91 -13.50
N SER A 202 25.26 -28.99 -14.81
CA SER A 202 25.60 -27.91 -15.75
C SER A 202 24.85 -26.60 -15.43
N ALA A 203 23.61 -26.71 -14.96
CA ALA A 203 22.82 -25.59 -14.44
C ALA A 203 23.49 -24.93 -13.23
N TRP A 204 23.99 -25.71 -12.28
CA TRP A 204 24.69 -25.19 -11.10
C TRP A 204 25.93 -24.38 -11.49
N TYR A 205 26.76 -24.88 -12.41
CA TYR A 205 27.91 -24.12 -12.92
C TYR A 205 27.46 -22.84 -13.63
N ALA A 206 26.47 -22.91 -14.53
CA ALA A 206 25.98 -21.75 -15.26
C ALA A 206 25.48 -20.65 -14.31
N GLN A 207 24.68 -21.01 -13.30
CA GLN A 207 24.12 -20.08 -12.32
C GLN A 207 25.21 -19.46 -11.43
N ASN A 208 26.16 -20.26 -10.92
CA ASN A 208 27.23 -19.75 -10.07
C ASN A 208 28.19 -18.84 -10.86
N ILE A 209 28.50 -19.15 -12.12
CA ILE A 209 29.30 -18.26 -12.97
C ILE A 209 28.55 -16.96 -13.25
N THR A 210 27.24 -17.00 -13.52
CA THR A 210 26.41 -15.79 -13.69
C THR A 210 26.48 -14.89 -12.47
N ALA A 211 26.34 -15.49 -11.29
CA ALA A 211 26.36 -14.77 -10.02
C ALA A 211 27.77 -14.35 -9.57
N ALA A 212 28.81 -14.95 -10.15
CA ALA A 212 30.19 -14.65 -9.80
C ALA A 212 30.59 -13.22 -10.19
N PHE A 213 31.21 -12.52 -9.26
CA PHE A 213 32.01 -11.33 -9.52
C PHE A 213 33.39 -11.69 -10.09
N ALA A 214 33.95 -12.81 -9.60
CA ALA A 214 35.25 -13.33 -10.00
C ALA A 214 35.28 -14.86 -9.94
N VAL A 215 36.10 -15.49 -10.78
CA VAL A 215 36.23 -16.95 -10.91
C VAL A 215 37.71 -17.34 -10.82
N ILE A 216 38.03 -18.35 -10.01
CA ILE A 216 39.39 -18.92 -9.93
C ILE A 216 39.31 -20.40 -10.30
N ALA A 217 40.08 -20.81 -11.31
CA ALA A 217 40.19 -22.20 -11.77
C ALA A 217 41.59 -22.77 -11.49
N ASN A 218 41.67 -23.81 -10.66
CA ASN A 218 42.94 -24.40 -10.24
C ASN A 218 43.19 -25.77 -10.90
N TYR A 219 43.98 -25.76 -11.98
CA TYR A 219 44.27 -26.89 -12.85
C TYR A 219 45.25 -27.90 -12.26
N VAL A 220 45.10 -29.15 -12.69
CA VAL A 220 45.93 -30.29 -12.26
C VAL A 220 47.08 -30.50 -13.25
N ALA A 221 48.30 -30.70 -12.75
CA ALA A 221 49.45 -31.07 -13.60
C ALA A 221 49.17 -32.35 -14.41
N LYS A 222 49.57 -32.38 -15.70
CA LYS A 222 49.21 -33.47 -16.64
C LYS A 222 49.77 -34.85 -16.24
N ASP A 223 50.81 -34.88 -15.43
CA ASP A 223 51.45 -36.09 -14.89
C ASP A 223 50.68 -36.70 -13.70
N ARG A 224 49.60 -36.07 -13.24
CA ARG A 224 48.79 -36.53 -12.10
C ARG A 224 47.54 -37.28 -12.55
N SER A 225 47.11 -38.23 -11.72
CA SER A 225 45.90 -39.02 -11.97
C SER A 225 44.65 -38.13 -12.10
N GLY A 226 43.79 -38.44 -13.06
CA GLY A 226 42.53 -37.72 -13.29
C GLY A 226 42.69 -36.33 -13.94
N ALA A 227 43.91 -35.91 -14.30
CA ALA A 227 44.16 -34.58 -14.88
C ALA A 227 43.37 -34.30 -16.16
N ASN A 228 43.24 -35.30 -17.04
CA ASN A 228 42.55 -35.12 -18.34
C ASN A 228 41.10 -34.67 -18.16
N LEU A 229 40.30 -35.43 -17.40
CA LEU A 229 38.88 -35.14 -17.20
C LEU A 229 38.65 -33.87 -16.38
N HIS A 230 39.44 -33.67 -15.32
CA HIS A 230 39.30 -32.49 -14.47
C HIS A 230 39.66 -31.20 -15.23
N ASN A 231 40.77 -31.19 -15.98
CA ASN A 231 41.18 -30.03 -16.75
C ASN A 231 40.25 -29.77 -17.94
N ALA A 232 39.67 -30.81 -18.55
CA ALA A 232 38.61 -30.69 -19.55
C ALA A 232 37.39 -29.92 -18.98
N LYS A 233 36.91 -30.31 -17.79
CA LYS A 233 35.85 -29.60 -17.05
C LYS A 233 36.22 -28.14 -16.79
N LEU A 234 37.40 -27.88 -16.25
CA LEU A 234 37.85 -26.51 -15.96
C LEU A 234 37.99 -25.66 -17.23
N SER A 235 38.39 -26.26 -18.36
CA SER A 235 38.52 -25.54 -19.64
C SER A 235 37.17 -25.04 -20.13
N LEU A 236 36.15 -25.91 -20.10
CA LEU A 236 34.78 -25.54 -20.43
C LEU A 236 34.25 -24.41 -19.53
N ILE A 237 34.38 -24.55 -18.22
CA ILE A 237 33.91 -23.54 -17.26
C ILE A 237 34.66 -22.21 -17.43
N SER A 238 35.98 -22.28 -17.67
CA SER A 238 36.82 -21.09 -17.92
C SER A 238 36.39 -20.37 -19.19
N GLY A 239 36.02 -21.11 -20.24
CA GLY A 239 35.46 -20.54 -21.47
C GLY A 239 34.15 -19.78 -21.21
N ILE A 240 33.23 -20.36 -20.42
CA ILE A 240 31.97 -19.71 -20.04
C ILE A 240 32.25 -18.42 -19.25
N ALA A 241 33.12 -18.50 -18.24
CA ALA A 241 33.49 -17.34 -17.42
C ALA A 241 34.12 -16.22 -18.26
N HIS A 242 34.99 -16.58 -19.21
CA HIS A 242 35.62 -15.62 -20.11
C HIS A 242 34.61 -14.96 -21.06
N GLY A 243 33.72 -15.73 -21.68
CA GLY A 243 32.68 -15.19 -22.58
C GLY A 243 31.67 -14.27 -21.91
N LEU A 244 31.46 -14.41 -20.60
CA LEU A 244 30.63 -13.53 -19.78
C LEU A 244 31.40 -12.33 -19.21
N ASN A 245 32.66 -12.12 -19.61
CA ASN A 245 33.55 -11.07 -19.12
C ASN A 245 33.73 -11.10 -17.60
N LYS A 246 33.76 -12.29 -16.99
CA LYS A 246 34.07 -12.43 -15.56
C LYS A 246 35.55 -12.22 -15.32
N LYS A 247 35.89 -11.71 -14.12
CA LYS A 247 37.29 -11.62 -13.68
C LYS A 247 37.79 -13.04 -13.41
N LEU A 248 38.41 -13.65 -14.42
CA LEU A 248 38.87 -15.04 -14.41
C LEU A 248 40.37 -15.12 -14.11
N LEU A 249 40.74 -16.03 -13.20
CA LEU A 249 42.12 -16.44 -12.95
C LEU A 249 42.24 -17.96 -13.16
N MET A 250 43.08 -18.37 -14.10
CA MET A 250 43.43 -19.78 -14.31
C MET A 250 44.85 -20.01 -13.79
N VAL A 251 45.06 -21.08 -13.03
CA VAL A 251 46.33 -21.37 -12.38
C VAL A 251 46.65 -22.86 -12.46
N ALA A 252 47.92 -23.24 -12.62
CA ALA A 252 48.36 -24.64 -12.61
C ALA A 252 49.74 -24.79 -11.95
N ASP A 253 50.04 -26.00 -11.45
CA ASP A 253 51.37 -26.37 -10.96
C ASP A 253 52.32 -26.74 -12.11
N ALA A 254 53.56 -26.26 -12.08
CA ALA A 254 54.60 -26.78 -12.98
C ALA A 254 54.98 -28.24 -12.63
N PRO A 255 55.27 -29.10 -13.62
CA PRO A 255 55.22 -28.85 -15.07
C PRO A 255 53.78 -28.90 -15.61
N PHE A 256 53.36 -27.84 -16.31
CA PHE A 256 52.08 -27.79 -17.02
C PHE A 256 52.29 -27.22 -18.42
N GLN A 257 51.82 -27.92 -19.44
CA GLN A 257 51.80 -27.41 -20.80
C GLN A 257 50.44 -26.79 -21.08
N SER A 258 50.37 -25.46 -21.01
CA SER A 258 49.16 -24.71 -21.31
C SER A 258 48.71 -24.96 -22.75
N PRO A 259 47.45 -25.32 -22.96
CA PRO A 259 46.83 -25.33 -24.27
C PRO A 259 47.01 -23.97 -24.96
N ILE A 260 47.11 -23.98 -26.29
CA ILE A 260 47.58 -22.82 -27.05
C ILE A 260 46.64 -21.64 -26.87
N ASP A 261 45.33 -21.89 -26.81
CA ASP A 261 44.33 -20.84 -26.88
C ASP A 261 44.40 -20.00 -25.60
N TYR A 262 44.20 -20.58 -24.43
CA TYR A 262 44.23 -19.81 -23.19
C TYR A 262 45.62 -19.74 -22.52
N ARG A 263 46.71 -19.94 -23.27
CA ARG A 263 48.09 -19.93 -22.71
C ARG A 263 48.40 -18.65 -21.94
N ASP A 264 47.98 -17.50 -22.46
CA ASP A 264 48.23 -16.19 -21.85
C ASP A 264 47.27 -15.87 -20.69
N LEU A 265 46.18 -16.65 -20.53
CA LEU A 265 45.21 -16.54 -19.43
C LEU A 265 45.56 -17.44 -18.22
N LEU A 266 46.40 -18.47 -18.43
CA LEU A 266 46.76 -19.45 -17.43
C LEU A 266 48.16 -19.20 -16.86
N TYR A 267 48.22 -18.95 -15.55
CA TYR A 267 49.48 -18.81 -14.83
C TYR A 267 49.99 -20.18 -14.35
N VAL A 268 51.10 -20.64 -14.92
CA VAL A 268 51.79 -21.86 -14.46
C VAL A 268 52.78 -21.48 -13.37
N ALA A 269 52.52 -21.92 -12.14
CA ALA A 269 53.32 -21.61 -10.98
C ALA A 269 54.54 -22.56 -10.86
N PRO A 270 55.77 -22.04 -10.88
CA PRO A 270 56.98 -22.85 -10.66
C PRO A 270 57.10 -23.39 -9.24
N THR A 271 56.57 -22.66 -8.25
CA THR A 271 56.61 -23.05 -6.83
C THR A 271 55.33 -22.63 -6.12
N SER A 272 54.99 -23.32 -5.03
CA SER A 272 53.81 -23.01 -4.22
C SER A 272 53.83 -21.58 -3.63
N LYS A 273 55.02 -21.02 -3.37
CA LYS A 273 55.19 -19.63 -2.90
C LYS A 273 54.84 -18.61 -4.00
N GLN A 274 55.28 -18.87 -5.24
CA GLN A 274 54.97 -17.98 -6.37
C GLN A 274 53.50 -18.04 -6.74
N ALA A 275 52.88 -19.23 -6.65
CA ALA A 275 51.44 -19.39 -6.81
C ALA A 275 50.64 -18.52 -5.82
N GLU A 276 50.98 -18.61 -4.53
CA GLU A 276 50.35 -17.83 -3.47
C GLU A 276 50.51 -16.32 -3.70
N GLN A 277 51.71 -15.86 -4.04
CA GLN A 277 51.98 -14.44 -4.33
C GLN A 277 51.20 -13.91 -5.53
N TYR A 278 51.04 -14.73 -6.58
CA TYR A 278 50.30 -14.33 -7.78
C TYR A 278 48.79 -14.24 -7.49
N VAL A 279 48.24 -15.26 -6.84
CA VAL A 279 46.82 -15.30 -6.44
C VAL A 279 46.50 -14.17 -5.47
N ASP A 280 47.36 -13.90 -4.49
CA ASP A 280 47.17 -12.81 -3.53
C ASP A 280 47.13 -11.44 -4.23
N ARG A 281 48.09 -11.16 -5.13
CA ARG A 281 48.12 -9.92 -5.90
C ARG A 281 46.85 -9.75 -6.74
N TRP A 282 46.44 -10.80 -7.43
CA TRP A 282 45.24 -10.76 -8.26
C TRP A 282 43.97 -10.55 -7.43
N LEU A 283 43.80 -11.30 -6.33
CA LEU A 283 42.65 -11.18 -5.44
C LEU A 283 42.56 -9.79 -4.79
N ASN A 284 43.68 -9.23 -4.32
CA ASN A 284 43.68 -7.87 -3.75
C ASN A 284 43.18 -6.82 -4.76
N GLY A 285 43.54 -6.96 -6.05
CA GLY A 285 43.03 -6.09 -7.11
C GLY A 285 41.53 -6.24 -7.36
N VAL A 286 41.02 -7.47 -7.32
CA VAL A 286 39.61 -7.80 -7.49
C VAL A 286 38.77 -7.31 -6.30
N GLU A 287 39.24 -7.56 -5.07
CA GLU A 287 38.61 -7.14 -3.81
C GLU A 287 38.52 -5.61 -3.72
N GLY A 288 39.54 -4.88 -4.21
CA GLY A 288 39.51 -3.42 -4.27
C GLY A 288 38.38 -2.86 -5.15
N ILE A 289 38.12 -3.49 -6.29
CA ILE A 289 37.01 -3.11 -7.19
C ILE A 289 35.66 -3.49 -6.54
N TYR A 290 35.57 -4.67 -5.93
CA TYR A 290 34.36 -5.16 -5.27
C TYR A 290 33.87 -4.22 -4.17
N LEU A 291 34.77 -3.79 -3.28
CA LEU A 291 34.43 -2.94 -2.14
C LEU A 291 33.95 -1.53 -2.56
N GLN A 292 34.43 -1.02 -3.70
CA GLN A 292 33.96 0.26 -4.25
C GLN A 292 32.50 0.14 -4.75
N ASP A 293 32.20 -0.89 -5.54
CA ASP A 293 30.86 -1.13 -6.11
C ASP A 293 29.82 -1.55 -5.06
N GLU A 294 30.20 -2.36 -4.07
CA GLU A 294 29.28 -2.85 -3.04
C GLU A 294 28.66 -1.71 -2.22
N SER A 295 29.43 -0.67 -1.90
CA SER A 295 28.96 0.48 -1.12
C SER A 295 27.86 1.28 -1.85
N ALA A 296 27.96 1.41 -3.17
CA ALA A 296 26.97 2.10 -4.01
C ALA A 296 25.71 1.23 -4.17
N TRP A 297 25.88 -0.07 -4.43
CA TRP A 297 24.76 -1.01 -4.54
C TRP A 297 24.03 -1.21 -3.20
N LYS A 298 24.73 -1.13 -2.08
CA LYS A 298 24.13 -1.19 -0.74
C LYS A 298 23.24 0.03 -0.50
N LYS A 299 23.73 1.24 -0.77
CA LYS A 299 22.92 2.48 -0.66
C LYS A 299 21.70 2.45 -1.60
N TYR A 300 21.89 2.00 -2.84
CA TYR A 300 20.78 1.84 -3.79
C TYR A 300 19.72 0.86 -3.28
N ARG A 301 20.14 -0.30 -2.77
CA ARG A 301 19.23 -1.30 -2.18
C ARG A 301 18.52 -0.78 -0.93
N GLU A 302 19.23 -0.09 -0.03
CA GLU A 302 18.64 0.54 1.14
C GLU A 302 17.58 1.57 0.76
N THR A 303 17.89 2.44 -0.22
CA THR A 303 16.94 3.44 -0.75
C THR A 303 15.71 2.77 -1.37
N LYS A 304 15.91 1.72 -2.19
CA LYS A 304 14.80 0.94 -2.78
C LYS A 304 13.95 0.23 -1.73
N ASN A 305 14.56 -0.28 -0.67
CA ASN A 305 13.84 -0.92 0.43
C ASN A 305 13.04 0.10 1.24
N LEU A 306 13.58 1.30 1.48
CA LEU A 306 12.84 2.39 2.11
C LEU A 306 11.68 2.87 1.25
N GLN A 307 11.88 3.04 -0.06
CA GLN A 307 10.80 3.35 -1.02
C GLN A 307 9.67 2.31 -0.95
N LYS A 308 10.01 1.01 -0.97
CA LYS A 308 9.02 -0.07 -0.83
C LYS A 308 8.31 -0.02 0.52
N GLY A 309 9.05 0.24 1.61
CA GLY A 309 8.49 0.39 2.95
C GLY A 309 7.50 1.54 3.05
N LEU A 310 7.84 2.70 2.49
CA LEU A 310 6.97 3.87 2.43
C LEU A 310 5.71 3.61 1.58
N GLN A 311 5.85 2.89 0.46
CA GLN A 311 4.71 2.47 -0.37
C GLN A 311 3.76 1.52 0.36
N SER A 312 4.27 0.67 1.25
CA SER A 312 3.46 -0.22 2.07
C SER A 312 2.83 0.44 3.31
N LEU A 313 3.25 1.66 3.66
CA LEU A 313 2.70 2.40 4.80
C LEU A 313 1.27 2.86 4.48
N SER A 314 0.29 2.22 5.11
CA SER A 314 -1.14 2.53 4.94
C SER A 314 -1.71 3.08 6.24
N ILE A 315 -2.18 4.32 6.21
CA ILE A 315 -2.80 4.97 7.38
C ILE A 315 -4.33 5.00 7.31
N GLY A 316 -4.95 4.23 6.42
CA GLY A 316 -6.42 4.18 6.27
C GLY A 316 -7.03 5.39 5.56
N ASP A 317 -8.34 5.56 5.74
CA ASP A 317 -9.15 6.62 5.13
C ASP A 317 -9.48 7.74 6.14
N TYR A 318 -9.75 8.95 5.64
CA TYR A 318 -10.15 10.09 6.49
C TYR A 318 -11.68 10.13 6.69
N VAL A 319 -12.43 9.30 5.97
CA VAL A 319 -13.87 9.07 6.11
C VAL A 319 -14.09 7.73 6.83
N ALA A 320 -14.65 7.78 8.04
CA ALA A 320 -14.80 6.61 8.91
C ALA A 320 -15.65 5.50 8.26
N GLU A 321 -16.65 5.86 7.47
CA GLU A 321 -17.52 4.92 6.74
C GLU A 321 -16.76 4.10 5.70
N ASN A 322 -15.72 4.67 5.09
CA ASN A 322 -14.92 3.99 4.07
C ASN A 322 -13.92 2.99 4.67
N GLU A 323 -13.71 3.01 6.00
CA GLU A 323 -12.76 2.15 6.70
C GLU A 323 -13.38 1.39 7.88
N ALA A 324 -14.71 1.22 7.89
CA ALA A 324 -15.47 0.63 9.00
C ALA A 324 -14.89 -0.71 9.51
N ASP A 325 -14.42 -1.57 8.59
CA ASP A 325 -13.87 -2.89 8.93
C ASP A 325 -12.49 -2.84 9.61
N THR A 326 -11.70 -1.79 9.38
CA THR A 326 -10.32 -1.70 9.88
C THR A 326 -10.13 -0.65 10.97
N LEU A 327 -11.04 0.32 11.07
CA LEU A 327 -11.00 1.44 12.01
C LEU A 327 -10.82 1.00 13.46
N LEU A 328 -11.42 -0.13 13.83
CA LEU A 328 -11.38 -0.66 15.20
C LEU A 328 -9.95 -1.03 15.65
N ASN A 329 -9.05 -1.36 14.71
CA ASN A 329 -7.68 -1.79 14.99
C ASN A 329 -6.78 -0.66 15.52
N TYR A 330 -7.15 0.61 15.25
CA TYR A 330 -6.34 1.79 15.59
C TYR A 330 -7.21 2.94 16.09
N PHE A 331 -8.38 2.62 16.66
CA PHE A 331 -9.26 3.61 17.28
C PHE A 331 -8.59 4.21 18.53
N VAL A 332 -8.57 5.54 18.65
CA VAL A 332 -8.06 6.24 19.82
C VAL A 332 -9.21 6.55 20.79
N PRO A 333 -9.24 5.96 22.01
CA PRO A 333 -10.28 6.25 22.99
C PRO A 333 -10.29 7.72 23.42
N THR A 334 -11.48 8.29 23.53
CA THR A 334 -11.71 9.65 24.02
C THR A 334 -12.46 9.64 25.35
N ALA A 335 -12.42 10.75 26.08
CA ALA A 335 -13.24 10.91 27.30
C ALA A 335 -14.73 10.74 27.00
N ALA A 336 -15.20 11.23 25.85
CA ALA A 336 -16.56 11.06 25.38
C ALA A 336 -16.91 9.57 25.16
N TYR A 337 -16.02 8.81 24.53
CA TYR A 337 -16.17 7.35 24.38
C TYR A 337 -16.29 6.64 25.74
N SER A 338 -15.39 6.92 26.68
CA SER A 338 -15.45 6.33 28.02
C SER A 338 -16.74 6.70 28.78
N GLN A 339 -17.22 7.93 28.63
CA GLN A 339 -18.49 8.39 29.20
C GLN A 339 -19.70 7.66 28.58
N ALA A 340 -19.67 7.40 27.26
CA ALA A 340 -20.74 6.71 26.54
C ALA A 340 -20.91 5.25 27.02
N LEU A 341 -19.81 4.59 27.38
CA LEU A 341 -19.86 3.21 27.90
C LEU A 341 -20.61 3.11 29.24
N GLN A 342 -20.45 4.13 30.10
CA GLN A 342 -20.95 4.12 31.47
C GLN A 342 -22.36 4.74 31.63
N SER A 343 -22.73 5.66 30.75
CA SER A 343 -23.94 6.46 30.88
C SER A 343 -25.17 5.76 30.29
N GLN A 344 -26.37 6.08 30.80
CA GLN A 344 -27.64 5.57 30.25
C GLN A 344 -28.21 6.46 29.14
N GLN A 345 -28.02 7.78 29.22
CA GLN A 345 -28.49 8.72 28.21
C GLN A 345 -27.40 9.76 28.01
N THR A 346 -26.88 9.90 26.79
CA THR A 346 -25.83 10.90 26.52
C THR A 346 -25.94 11.43 25.11
N ILE A 347 -25.85 12.75 25.00
CA ILE A 347 -25.79 13.46 23.73
C ILE A 347 -24.35 13.89 23.51
N PHE A 348 -23.74 13.46 22.40
CA PHE A 348 -22.42 13.86 21.99
C PHE A 348 -22.50 14.88 20.86
N ILE A 349 -21.87 16.02 21.07
CA ILE A 349 -21.82 17.09 20.07
C ILE A 349 -20.41 17.24 19.52
N GLY A 350 -20.32 17.48 18.21
CA GLY A 350 -19.03 17.73 17.55
C GLY A 350 -19.17 18.17 16.11
N ARG A 351 -18.20 18.94 15.60
CA ARG A 351 -18.18 19.40 14.20
C ARG A 351 -18.05 18.23 13.21
N LYS A 352 -18.22 18.49 11.92
CA LYS A 352 -18.01 17.46 10.88
C LYS A 352 -16.54 17.01 10.91
N GLY A 353 -16.28 15.70 10.88
CA GLY A 353 -14.91 15.17 10.94
C GLY A 353 -14.30 14.99 12.34
N THR A 354 -15.03 15.25 13.43
CA THR A 354 -14.53 15.03 14.82
C THR A 354 -14.60 13.58 15.30
N GLY A 355 -14.96 12.62 14.44
CA GLY A 355 -15.02 11.20 14.79
C GLY A 355 -16.30 10.71 15.47
N LYS A 356 -17.46 11.36 15.23
CA LYS A 356 -18.77 10.90 15.72
C LYS A 356 -19.07 9.46 15.30
N THR A 357 -19.06 9.22 13.99
CA THR A 357 -19.31 7.90 13.41
C THR A 357 -18.26 6.86 13.81
N ALA A 358 -16.99 7.27 13.92
CA ALA A 358 -15.93 6.39 14.44
C ALA A 358 -16.21 5.95 15.89
N THR A 359 -16.66 6.88 16.74
CA THR A 359 -17.05 6.58 18.12
C THR A 359 -18.28 5.66 18.16
N LEU A 360 -19.26 5.88 17.27
CA LEU A 360 -20.42 5.00 17.14
C LEU A 360 -20.01 3.57 16.79
N PHE A 361 -19.15 3.37 15.78
CA PHE A 361 -18.69 2.04 15.41
C PHE A 361 -17.94 1.34 16.54
N LYS A 362 -17.05 2.06 17.24
CA LYS A 362 -16.34 1.45 18.38
C LYS A 362 -17.28 1.12 19.55
N LEU A 363 -18.29 1.95 19.82
CA LEU A 363 -19.29 1.63 20.84
C LEU A 363 -20.14 0.42 20.46
N ALA A 364 -20.57 0.33 19.20
CA ALA A 364 -21.31 -0.81 18.70
C ALA A 364 -20.51 -2.11 18.88
N ASP A 365 -19.27 -2.13 18.40
CA ASP A 365 -18.35 -3.26 18.57
C ASP A 365 -18.19 -3.64 20.05
N GLU A 366 -17.87 -2.68 20.92
CA GLU A 366 -17.64 -2.94 22.34
C GLU A 366 -18.88 -3.51 23.05
N PHE A 367 -20.07 -2.99 22.75
CA PHE A 367 -21.31 -3.50 23.34
C PHE A 367 -21.72 -4.87 22.78
N THR A 368 -21.44 -5.14 21.50
CA THR A 368 -21.72 -6.43 20.84
C THR A 368 -20.80 -7.56 21.33
N GLN A 369 -19.61 -7.26 21.89
CA GLN A 369 -18.74 -8.28 22.51
C GLN A 369 -19.47 -9.09 23.59
N ASN A 370 -20.41 -8.46 24.31
CA ASN A 370 -21.32 -9.16 25.20
C ASN A 370 -22.60 -9.53 24.45
N LYS A 371 -22.76 -10.82 24.12
CA LYS A 371 -23.91 -11.36 23.38
C LYS A 371 -25.25 -11.28 24.12
N GLU A 372 -25.25 -10.96 25.42
CA GLU A 372 -26.48 -10.71 26.18
C GLU A 372 -27.01 -9.28 25.99
N ASN A 373 -26.23 -8.41 25.33
CA ASN A 373 -26.67 -7.08 24.94
C ASN A 373 -27.36 -7.09 23.58
N HIS A 374 -28.33 -6.18 23.41
CA HIS A 374 -28.89 -5.85 22.11
C HIS A 374 -28.41 -4.48 21.66
N VAL A 375 -27.80 -4.38 20.46
CA VAL A 375 -27.29 -3.11 19.90
C VAL A 375 -28.09 -2.76 18.65
N CYS A 376 -28.75 -1.60 18.67
CA CYS A 376 -29.52 -1.06 17.56
C CYS A 376 -28.89 0.26 17.10
N ILE A 377 -28.52 0.33 15.82
CA ILE A 377 -27.92 1.51 15.19
C ILE A 377 -28.96 2.16 14.27
N VAL A 378 -29.20 3.45 14.46
CA VAL A 378 -30.12 4.26 13.64
C VAL A 378 -29.32 5.37 12.95
N LYS A 379 -29.27 5.31 11.61
CA LYS A 379 -28.64 6.33 10.75
C LYS A 379 -29.61 6.72 9.63
N PRO A 380 -30.46 7.74 9.82
CA PRO A 380 -31.39 8.19 8.78
C PRO A 380 -30.66 8.69 7.52
N GLU A 381 -31.33 8.63 6.38
CA GLU A 381 -30.84 9.22 5.13
C GLU A 381 -31.31 10.68 5.00
N GLY A 382 -30.62 11.48 4.18
CA GLY A 382 -30.75 12.94 4.22
C GLY A 382 -32.04 13.53 3.65
N TYR A 383 -32.75 12.78 2.81
CA TYR A 383 -33.95 13.27 2.11
C TYR A 383 -35.26 12.95 2.85
N ASP A 384 -35.17 12.25 3.99
CA ASP A 384 -36.31 11.61 4.64
C ASP A 384 -37.30 12.60 5.29
N PHE A 385 -36.88 13.82 5.61
CA PHE A 385 -37.65 14.72 6.47
C PHE A 385 -38.41 15.83 5.73
N GLU A 386 -38.30 15.92 4.41
CA GLU A 386 -38.93 17.00 3.64
C GLU A 386 -40.47 16.93 3.70
N GLY A 387 -41.04 15.73 3.56
CA GLY A 387 -42.49 15.50 3.70
C GLY A 387 -43.01 15.84 5.09
N LEU A 388 -42.20 15.58 6.13
CA LEU A 388 -42.55 15.92 7.50
C LEU A 388 -42.62 17.44 7.72
N ILE A 389 -41.64 18.18 7.18
CA ILE A 389 -41.61 19.64 7.27
C ILE A 389 -42.88 20.23 6.64
N GLN A 390 -43.38 19.66 5.53
CA GLN A 390 -44.63 20.12 4.92
C GLN A 390 -45.84 19.90 5.83
N VAL A 391 -45.94 18.73 6.49
CA VAL A 391 -47.00 18.46 7.47
C VAL A 391 -46.91 19.39 8.67
N LEU A 392 -45.71 19.67 9.19
CA LEU A 392 -45.52 20.60 10.29
C LEU A 392 -45.89 22.04 9.91
N LYS A 393 -45.51 22.50 8.70
CA LYS A 393 -45.89 23.83 8.19
C LYS A 393 -47.41 23.98 8.00
N ALA A 394 -48.12 22.90 7.70
CA ALA A 394 -49.58 22.90 7.57
C ALA A 394 -50.30 22.95 8.95
N ASN A 395 -49.60 22.75 10.06
CA ASN A 395 -50.16 22.79 11.41
C ASN A 395 -50.02 24.19 12.04
N GLN A 396 -51.14 24.83 12.40
CA GLN A 396 -51.14 26.16 13.01
C GLN A 396 -50.94 26.15 14.55
N ASP A 397 -51.15 25.01 15.22
CA ASP A 397 -50.93 24.87 16.67
C ASP A 397 -49.60 24.14 16.97
N ARG A 398 -48.68 24.84 17.64
CA ARG A 398 -47.36 24.31 18.01
C ARG A 398 -47.42 23.20 19.07
N ALA A 399 -48.42 23.21 19.95
CA ALA A 399 -48.52 22.19 21.00
C ALA A 399 -48.93 20.83 20.41
N GLU A 400 -49.88 20.83 19.47
CA GLU A 400 -50.28 19.62 18.74
C GLU A 400 -49.17 19.09 17.84
N ALA A 401 -48.42 20.00 17.19
CA ALA A 401 -47.27 19.63 16.36
C ALA A 401 -46.19 18.91 17.18
N GLY A 402 -45.89 19.37 18.39
CA GLY A 402 -44.91 18.71 19.27
C GLY A 402 -45.29 17.26 19.62
N TYR A 403 -46.56 17.01 19.99
CA TYR A 403 -47.03 15.66 20.33
C TYR A 403 -47.03 14.71 19.13
N LEU A 404 -47.36 15.24 17.94
CA LEU A 404 -47.29 14.49 16.67
C LEU A 404 -45.84 14.04 16.39
N VAL A 405 -44.89 14.97 16.49
CA VAL A 405 -43.46 14.71 16.26
C VAL A 405 -42.92 13.67 17.25
N GLU A 406 -43.24 13.79 18.54
CA GLU A 406 -42.83 12.79 19.53
C GLU A 406 -43.41 11.41 19.23
N SER A 407 -44.68 11.34 18.83
CA SER A 407 -45.34 10.07 18.51
C SER A 407 -44.72 9.42 17.28
N LEU A 408 -44.33 10.21 16.28
CA LEU A 408 -43.64 9.74 15.10
C LEU A 408 -42.24 9.22 15.42
N TRP A 409 -41.45 9.94 16.22
CA TRP A 409 -40.14 9.44 16.65
C TRP A 409 -40.25 8.15 17.46
N LYS A 410 -41.26 8.02 18.32
CA LYS A 410 -41.53 6.75 19.02
C LYS A 410 -41.84 5.62 18.04
N TYR A 411 -42.68 5.89 17.04
CA TYR A 411 -42.98 4.93 15.99
C TYR A 411 -41.69 4.49 15.27
N LEU A 412 -40.89 5.43 14.75
CA LEU A 412 -39.66 5.13 14.02
C LEU A 412 -38.65 4.35 14.87
N LEU A 413 -38.37 4.81 16.10
CA LEU A 413 -37.40 4.16 16.98
C LEU A 413 -37.87 2.77 17.44
N TYR A 414 -39.17 2.58 17.72
CA TYR A 414 -39.70 1.26 18.07
C TYR A 414 -39.68 0.30 16.88
N THR A 415 -39.97 0.79 15.67
CA THR A 415 -39.87 -0.06 14.48
C THR A 415 -38.42 -0.46 14.20
N GLU A 416 -37.44 0.44 14.39
CA GLU A 416 -36.02 0.07 14.28
C GLU A 416 -35.58 -0.94 15.34
N LEU A 417 -36.03 -0.79 16.59
CA LEU A 417 -35.74 -1.77 17.64
C LEU A 417 -36.37 -3.14 17.33
N ILE A 418 -37.60 -3.17 16.80
CA ILE A 418 -38.25 -4.42 16.39
C ILE A 418 -37.51 -5.06 15.22
N ARG A 419 -37.17 -4.28 14.21
CA ARG A 419 -36.43 -4.77 13.04
C ARG A 419 -35.07 -5.33 13.46
N SER A 420 -34.32 -4.59 14.27
CA SER A 420 -33.02 -5.00 14.82
C SER A 420 -33.13 -6.32 15.60
N ALA A 421 -34.13 -6.45 16.49
CA ALA A 421 -34.37 -7.68 17.24
C ALA A 421 -34.80 -8.84 16.33
N TYR A 422 -35.56 -8.56 15.28
CA TYR A 422 -36.00 -9.54 14.29
C TYR A 422 -34.82 -10.05 13.44
N ASP A 423 -33.95 -9.16 12.96
CA ASP A 423 -32.75 -9.52 12.20
C ASP A 423 -31.79 -10.38 13.02
N GLU A 424 -31.61 -10.06 14.30
CA GLU A 424 -30.84 -10.89 15.24
C GLU A 424 -31.46 -12.28 15.45
N LEU A 425 -32.80 -12.36 15.54
CA LEU A 425 -33.53 -13.62 15.65
C LEU A 425 -33.39 -14.47 14.37
N GLN A 426 -33.48 -13.87 13.18
CA GLN A 426 -33.30 -14.57 11.90
C GLN A 426 -31.85 -15.02 11.66
N GLY A 427 -30.88 -14.32 12.26
CA GLY A 427 -29.46 -14.69 12.22
C GLY A 427 -29.11 -15.92 13.08
N GLN A 428 -30.04 -16.43 13.89
CA GLN A 428 -29.81 -17.61 14.72
C GLN A 428 -29.63 -18.88 13.86
N PRO A 429 -28.83 -19.87 14.32
CA PRO A 429 -28.67 -21.12 13.60
C PRO A 429 -30.00 -21.86 13.41
N ALA A 430 -30.14 -22.62 12.32
CA ALA A 430 -31.39 -23.32 11.96
C ALA A 430 -31.95 -24.29 13.02
N PHE A 431 -31.15 -24.68 14.02
CA PHE A 431 -31.54 -25.55 15.14
C PHE A 431 -31.98 -24.78 16.41
N TYR A 432 -31.91 -23.44 16.40
CA TYR A 432 -32.36 -22.61 17.50
C TYR A 432 -33.89 -22.70 17.64
N LYS A 433 -34.38 -22.87 18.88
CA LYS A 433 -35.81 -22.96 19.16
C LYS A 433 -36.29 -21.64 19.73
N TYR A 434 -37.22 -21.00 19.04
CA TYR A 434 -37.83 -19.75 19.50
C TYR A 434 -38.62 -20.00 20.80
N SER A 435 -38.44 -19.11 21.75
CA SER A 435 -39.33 -18.95 22.89
C SER A 435 -40.68 -18.38 22.44
N SER A 436 -41.69 -18.46 23.31
CA SER A 436 -43.03 -17.91 23.02
C SER A 436 -43.02 -16.43 22.67
N GLU A 437 -42.11 -15.66 23.26
CA GLU A 437 -41.93 -14.24 23.02
C GLU A 437 -41.27 -13.97 21.66
N GLU A 438 -40.26 -14.76 21.29
CA GLU A 438 -39.59 -14.69 19.98
C GLU A 438 -40.52 -15.15 18.84
N GLU A 439 -41.34 -16.17 19.07
CA GLU A 439 -42.36 -16.62 18.10
C GLU A 439 -43.41 -15.53 17.88
N ARG A 440 -43.79 -14.80 18.94
CA ARG A 440 -44.67 -13.63 18.84
C ARG A 440 -44.01 -12.48 18.06
N LEU A 441 -42.73 -12.20 18.29
CA LEU A 441 -41.97 -11.22 17.50
C LEU A 441 -41.94 -11.62 16.03
N ASN A 442 -41.57 -12.86 15.72
CA ASN A 442 -41.50 -13.38 14.36
C ASN A 442 -42.85 -13.28 13.65
N THR A 443 -43.94 -13.68 14.31
CA THR A 443 -45.30 -13.58 13.76
C THR A 443 -45.70 -12.13 13.49
N PHE A 444 -45.45 -11.23 14.46
CA PHE A 444 -45.74 -9.81 14.30
C PHE A 444 -44.99 -9.19 13.12
N CYS A 445 -43.71 -9.54 12.95
CA CYS A 445 -42.88 -9.08 11.83
C CYS A 445 -43.37 -9.57 10.47
N LEU A 446 -43.82 -10.83 10.39
CA LEU A 446 -44.41 -11.38 9.17
C LEU A 446 -45.75 -10.72 8.81
N ASP A 447 -46.59 -10.47 9.82
CA ASP A 447 -47.91 -9.85 9.64
C ASP A 447 -47.81 -8.35 9.25
N HIS A 448 -46.73 -7.68 9.61
CA HIS A 448 -46.49 -6.24 9.37
C HIS A 448 -45.22 -5.99 8.56
N ALA A 449 -44.91 -6.89 7.62
CA ALA A 449 -43.72 -6.82 6.78
C ALA A 449 -43.67 -5.53 5.94
N ASP A 450 -44.83 -4.97 5.60
CA ASP A 450 -45.04 -3.71 4.88
C ASP A 450 -44.57 -2.47 5.64
N ILE A 451 -44.34 -2.59 6.96
CA ILE A 451 -43.83 -1.52 7.81
C ILE A 451 -42.41 -1.85 8.27
N ILE A 452 -42.16 -3.10 8.67
CA ILE A 452 -40.92 -3.49 9.35
C ILE A 452 -39.76 -3.70 8.37
N ASN A 453 -40.01 -4.30 7.20
CA ASN A 453 -38.95 -4.65 6.25
C ASN A 453 -38.61 -3.52 5.25
N VAL A 454 -39.32 -2.39 5.32
CA VAL A 454 -39.04 -1.21 4.50
C VAL A 454 -37.92 -0.39 5.13
N ASP A 455 -37.19 0.39 4.34
CA ASP A 455 -36.18 1.33 4.86
C ASP A 455 -36.80 2.43 5.76
N PHE A 456 -35.92 3.11 6.51
CA PHE A 456 -36.30 4.15 7.47
C PHE A 456 -37.07 5.30 6.80
N SER A 457 -36.61 5.73 5.63
CA SER A 457 -37.17 6.83 4.83
C SER A 457 -38.61 6.54 4.41
N SER A 458 -38.83 5.36 3.84
CA SER A 458 -40.14 4.93 3.37
C SER A 458 -41.12 4.76 4.53
N ARG A 459 -40.66 4.29 5.71
CA ARG A 459 -41.50 4.26 6.91
C ARG A 459 -41.95 5.64 7.36
N LEU A 460 -41.02 6.60 7.31
CA LEU A 460 -41.32 7.98 7.62
C LEU A 460 -42.35 8.54 6.63
N ASP A 461 -42.17 8.29 5.33
CA ASP A 461 -43.12 8.70 4.29
C ASP A 461 -44.50 8.05 4.45
N ILE A 462 -44.57 6.74 4.73
CA ILE A 462 -45.84 6.03 4.98
C ILE A 462 -46.56 6.64 6.18
N ALA A 463 -45.83 6.86 7.28
CA ALA A 463 -46.40 7.50 8.47
C ALA A 463 -46.89 8.91 8.13
N VAL A 464 -46.10 9.71 7.41
CA VAL A 464 -46.44 11.08 6.99
C VAL A 464 -47.65 11.10 6.05
N GLN A 465 -47.75 10.19 5.08
CA GLN A 465 -48.88 10.08 4.15
C GLN A 465 -50.17 9.69 4.89
N GLN A 466 -50.10 8.72 5.81
CA GLN A 466 -51.23 8.35 6.66
C GLN A 466 -51.70 9.54 7.53
N LEU A 467 -50.78 10.41 7.95
CA LEU A 467 -51.11 11.66 8.65
C LEU A 467 -51.75 12.70 7.69
N ALA A 468 -51.21 12.84 6.47
CA ALA A 468 -51.61 13.86 5.49
C ALA A 468 -53.00 13.59 4.86
N ASP A 469 -53.30 12.34 4.49
CA ASP A 469 -54.60 11.95 3.89
C ASP A 469 -55.77 12.27 4.83
N VAL A 470 -55.55 12.17 6.14
CA VAL A 470 -56.55 12.45 7.17
C VAL A 470 -56.64 13.95 7.51
N ALA A 471 -55.54 14.70 7.36
CA ALA A 471 -55.45 16.14 7.61
C ALA A 471 -56.20 17.00 6.56
N SER A 472 -56.59 16.43 5.42
CA SER A 472 -57.42 17.08 4.39
C SER A 472 -58.86 17.45 4.88
N GLY A 473 -59.26 16.99 6.08
CA GLY A 473 -60.52 17.38 6.74
C GLY A 473 -60.35 18.47 7.82
N LYS A 474 -61.14 19.56 7.73
CA LYS A 474 -61.04 20.83 8.49
C LYS A 474 -61.24 20.82 10.04
N THR A 475 -60.86 19.80 10.81
CA THR A 475 -61.08 19.83 12.28
C THR A 475 -59.88 19.43 13.13
N THR A 476 -59.58 20.26 14.14
CA THR A 476 -58.51 20.11 15.15
C THR A 476 -58.61 18.79 15.94
N ASP A 477 -59.84 18.34 16.27
CA ASP A 477 -60.11 17.06 16.95
C ASP A 477 -59.55 15.82 16.23
N LYS A 478 -59.38 15.87 14.90
CA LYS A 478 -58.88 14.71 14.14
C LYS A 478 -57.41 14.43 14.42
N LYS A 479 -56.58 15.44 14.72
CA LYS A 479 -55.12 15.26 14.89
C LYS A 479 -54.77 14.55 16.20
N LEU A 480 -55.49 14.90 17.28
CA LEU A 480 -55.40 14.18 18.56
C LEU A 480 -55.79 12.71 18.36
N HIS A 481 -56.86 12.47 17.60
CA HIS A 481 -57.35 11.13 17.26
C HIS A 481 -56.37 10.32 16.41
N ILE A 482 -55.57 10.96 15.54
CA ILE A 482 -54.56 10.29 14.73
C ILE A 482 -53.36 9.86 15.57
N SER A 483 -52.87 10.72 16.46
CA SER A 483 -51.83 10.31 17.40
C SER A 483 -52.33 9.18 18.31
N GLU A 484 -53.59 9.26 18.80
CA GLU A 484 -54.24 8.15 19.51
C GLU A 484 -54.34 6.87 18.67
N LEU A 485 -54.61 6.96 17.36
CA LEU A 485 -54.64 5.84 16.43
C LEU A 485 -53.26 5.23 16.20
N LEU A 486 -52.21 6.04 16.00
CA LEU A 486 -50.82 5.57 15.91
C LEU A 486 -50.40 4.87 17.20
N HIS A 487 -50.75 5.46 18.35
CA HIS A 487 -50.47 4.89 19.67
C HIS A 487 -51.20 3.57 19.91
N SER A 488 -52.49 3.49 19.60
CA SER A 488 -53.31 2.29 19.85
C SER A 488 -53.07 1.17 18.84
N LYS A 489 -52.85 1.48 17.55
CA LYS A 489 -52.68 0.46 16.51
C LYS A 489 -51.25 -0.03 16.35
N HIS A 490 -50.25 0.84 16.50
CA HIS A 490 -48.87 0.52 16.15
C HIS A 490 -47.92 0.60 17.34
N ILE A 491 -47.81 1.75 18.02
CA ILE A 491 -46.80 1.97 19.08
C ILE A 491 -47.04 1.07 20.29
N GLY A 492 -48.29 0.91 20.72
CA GLY A 492 -48.67 0.07 21.86
C GLY A 492 -48.27 -1.40 21.68
N PRO A 493 -48.74 -2.08 20.61
CA PRO A 493 -48.34 -3.45 20.31
C PRO A 493 -46.82 -3.64 20.18
N MET A 494 -46.14 -2.71 19.49
CA MET A 494 -44.69 -2.77 19.34
C MET A 494 -43.96 -2.66 20.69
N ARG A 495 -44.37 -1.70 21.52
CA ARG A 495 -43.82 -1.52 22.87
C ARG A 495 -43.99 -2.79 23.71
N ASP A 496 -45.16 -3.42 23.67
CA ASP A 496 -45.43 -4.62 24.47
C ASP A 496 -44.58 -5.82 24.02
N ILE A 497 -44.29 -5.95 22.72
CA ILE A 497 -43.36 -6.95 22.17
C ILE A 497 -41.93 -6.64 22.61
N LEU A 498 -41.46 -5.40 22.43
CA LEU A 498 -40.13 -4.97 22.85
C LEU A 498 -39.91 -5.20 24.35
N CYS A 499 -40.93 -4.93 25.17
CA CYS A 499 -40.85 -5.19 26.61
C CYS A 499 -40.67 -6.67 26.92
N ALA A 500 -41.35 -7.55 26.20
CA ALA A 500 -41.23 -9.00 26.40
C ALA A 500 -39.83 -9.51 25.99
N ILE A 501 -39.34 -9.09 24.81
CA ILE A 501 -38.04 -9.52 24.27
C ILE A 501 -36.88 -8.98 25.12
N PHE A 502 -36.84 -7.68 25.38
CA PHE A 502 -35.72 -7.04 26.08
C PHE A 502 -35.74 -7.25 27.60
N SER A 503 -36.76 -7.90 28.15
CA SER A 503 -36.75 -8.31 29.55
C SER A 503 -35.66 -9.33 29.89
N ARG A 504 -35.19 -10.06 28.88
CA ARG A 504 -34.16 -11.10 29.00
C ARG A 504 -32.77 -10.63 28.55
N THR A 505 -32.67 -9.43 27.96
CA THR A 505 -31.39 -8.83 27.54
C THR A 505 -30.73 -8.13 28.72
N GLU A 506 -29.41 -8.24 28.85
CA GLU A 506 -28.67 -7.57 29.93
C GLU A 506 -28.75 -6.04 29.78
N LYS A 507 -28.54 -5.54 28.57
CA LYS A 507 -28.58 -4.12 28.22
C LYS A 507 -29.06 -3.95 26.78
N VAL A 508 -29.91 -2.96 26.55
CA VAL A 508 -30.31 -2.51 25.20
C VAL A 508 -29.58 -1.20 24.91
N ILE A 509 -28.91 -1.11 23.77
CA ILE A 509 -28.13 0.05 23.36
C ILE A 509 -28.71 0.59 22.05
N LEU A 510 -29.12 1.86 22.06
CA LEU A 510 -29.62 2.59 20.91
C LEU A 510 -28.60 3.68 20.53
N LEU A 511 -27.96 3.53 19.37
CA LEU A 511 -26.96 4.46 18.85
C LEU A 511 -27.54 5.23 17.66
N ILE A 512 -27.59 6.56 17.75
CA ILE A 512 -28.21 7.41 16.72
C ILE A 512 -27.16 8.39 16.17
N ASP A 513 -26.95 8.43 14.85
CA ASP A 513 -26.02 9.33 14.16
C ASP A 513 -26.56 9.76 12.78
N ASN A 514 -25.84 10.63 12.07
CA ASN A 514 -26.15 11.11 10.70
C ASN A 514 -27.46 11.92 10.57
N LEU A 515 -27.92 12.52 11.67
CA LEU A 515 -29.10 13.39 11.66
C LEU A 515 -28.86 14.73 10.96
N ASP A 516 -27.63 15.08 10.62
CA ASP A 516 -27.26 16.35 10.00
C ASP A 516 -27.59 16.45 8.51
N SER A 517 -27.70 15.32 7.83
CA SER A 517 -28.01 15.25 6.40
C SER A 517 -29.35 15.92 6.04
N ALA A 518 -30.36 15.79 6.91
CA ALA A 518 -31.68 16.40 6.78
C ALA A 518 -31.72 17.95 6.96
N TRP A 519 -30.62 18.53 7.46
CA TRP A 519 -30.55 19.92 7.89
C TRP A 519 -29.88 20.84 6.86
N ILE A 520 -29.49 20.27 5.72
CA ILE A 520 -28.71 20.91 4.65
C ILE A 520 -29.55 21.87 3.79
N ALA A 521 -30.87 21.94 3.96
CA ALA A 521 -31.74 22.74 3.08
C ALA A 521 -32.04 24.17 3.60
N GLN A 522 -32.25 24.38 4.90
CA GLN A 522 -32.42 25.70 5.56
C GLN A 522 -32.78 25.49 7.05
N PRO A 523 -32.18 26.20 8.02
CA PRO A 523 -32.64 26.15 9.40
C PRO A 523 -34.05 26.76 9.51
N SER A 524 -35.05 25.94 9.83
CA SER A 524 -36.43 26.36 10.04
C SER A 524 -36.89 26.04 11.47
N THR A 525 -37.94 26.72 11.93
CA THR A 525 -38.55 26.45 13.24
C THR A 525 -39.07 25.02 13.34
N GLU A 526 -39.62 24.49 12.25
CA GLU A 526 -40.22 23.15 12.18
C GLU A 526 -39.19 22.03 12.27
N LEU A 527 -38.03 22.23 11.62
CA LEU A 527 -36.87 21.37 11.81
C LEU A 527 -36.45 21.40 13.28
N GLY A 528 -36.40 22.59 13.88
CA GLY A 528 -36.13 22.76 15.31
C GLY A 528 -37.04 21.88 16.18
N ASP A 529 -38.34 21.96 15.93
CA ASP A 529 -39.37 21.17 16.62
C ASP A 529 -39.16 19.66 16.41
N LEU A 530 -38.72 19.23 15.22
CA LEU A 530 -38.39 17.84 14.92
C LEU A 530 -37.28 17.27 15.83
N LEU A 531 -36.14 17.95 15.92
CA LEU A 531 -35.04 17.49 16.78
C LEU A 531 -35.39 17.59 18.26
N TRP A 532 -36.18 18.59 18.66
CA TRP A 532 -36.70 18.68 20.02
C TRP A 532 -37.59 17.48 20.38
N GLY A 533 -38.48 17.08 19.48
CA GLY A 533 -39.28 15.87 19.67
C GLY A 533 -38.41 14.62 19.81
N LEU A 534 -37.31 14.50 19.06
CA LEU A 534 -36.36 13.39 19.23
C LEU A 534 -35.71 13.42 20.62
N LEU A 535 -35.22 14.57 21.05
CA LEU A 535 -34.60 14.73 22.38
C LEU A 535 -35.57 14.37 23.50
N ASN A 536 -36.83 14.80 23.41
CA ASN A 536 -37.87 14.45 24.37
C ASN A 536 -38.13 12.93 24.39
N VAL A 537 -38.22 12.31 23.22
CA VAL A 537 -38.39 10.85 23.12
C VAL A 537 -37.19 10.11 23.70
N ILE A 538 -35.96 10.54 23.43
CA ILE A 538 -34.75 9.92 24.01
C ILE A 538 -34.77 10.00 25.54
N GLN A 539 -35.27 11.09 26.12
CA GLN A 539 -35.42 11.23 27.56
C GLN A 539 -36.55 10.34 28.11
N SER A 540 -37.67 10.18 27.39
CA SER A 540 -38.86 9.44 27.87
C SER A 540 -38.86 7.94 27.56
N ILE A 541 -38.17 7.49 26.52
CA ILE A 541 -38.26 6.11 25.97
C ILE A 541 -37.91 5.03 26.99
N SER A 542 -36.90 5.28 27.84
CA SER A 542 -36.52 4.37 28.92
C SER A 542 -37.64 4.24 29.96
N HIS A 543 -38.32 5.33 30.30
CA HIS A 543 -39.47 5.31 31.18
C HIS A 543 -40.68 4.63 30.52
N ASP A 544 -40.91 4.86 29.23
CA ASP A 544 -42.03 4.28 28.48
C ASP A 544 -41.95 2.76 28.38
N LEU A 545 -40.76 2.20 28.11
CA LEU A 545 -40.51 0.75 28.12
C LEU A 545 -40.62 0.14 29.53
N ASN A 546 -40.29 0.91 30.57
CA ASN A 546 -40.36 0.44 31.97
C ASN A 546 -41.68 0.80 32.68
N ARG A 547 -42.68 1.33 31.96
CA ARG A 547 -43.95 1.79 32.54
C ARG A 547 -44.76 0.66 33.17
N HIS A 548 -44.63 -0.56 32.66
CA HIS A 548 -45.35 -1.75 33.14
C HIS A 548 -44.48 -2.56 34.11
N ARG A 549 -44.74 -2.43 35.42
CA ARG A 549 -43.95 -3.09 36.50
C ARG A 549 -44.02 -4.63 36.56
N LYS A 550 -44.73 -5.29 35.62
CA LYS A 550 -44.91 -6.75 35.63
C LYS A 550 -43.70 -7.51 35.04
N VAL A 551 -42.77 -6.80 34.43
CA VAL A 551 -41.62 -7.36 33.71
C VAL A 551 -40.32 -6.85 34.35
N ALA A 552 -39.22 -7.58 34.20
CA ALA A 552 -37.91 -7.15 34.66
C ALA A 552 -37.53 -5.78 34.08
N LYS A 553 -36.80 -4.97 34.86
CA LYS A 553 -36.41 -3.61 34.45
C LYS A 553 -35.46 -3.67 33.26
N ILE A 554 -35.84 -3.07 32.14
CA ILE A 554 -35.04 -2.98 30.93
C ILE A 554 -33.98 -1.88 31.12
N LYS A 555 -32.71 -2.25 30.98
CA LYS A 555 -31.59 -1.31 31.01
C LYS A 555 -31.35 -0.75 29.61
N LEU A 556 -32.03 0.34 29.27
CA LEU A 556 -31.84 1.04 28.00
C LEU A 556 -30.74 2.10 28.12
N SER A 557 -29.82 2.09 27.16
CA SER A 557 -28.78 3.08 26.96
C SER A 557 -28.96 3.77 25.61
N VAL A 558 -29.12 5.09 25.59
CA VAL A 558 -29.31 5.86 24.36
C VAL A 558 -28.14 6.83 24.17
N VAL A 559 -27.48 6.73 23.02
CA VAL A 559 -26.37 7.61 22.63
C VAL A 559 -26.74 8.33 21.35
N LEU A 560 -26.80 9.66 21.41
CA LEU A 560 -27.13 10.51 20.28
C LEU A 560 -25.89 11.30 19.85
N PHE A 561 -25.51 11.20 18.58
CA PHE A 561 -24.47 12.02 17.97
C PHE A 561 -25.09 13.14 17.16
N LEU A 562 -24.69 14.39 17.43
CA LEU A 562 -25.22 15.56 16.75
C LEU A 562 -24.10 16.54 16.36
N ARG A 563 -24.31 17.31 15.29
CA ARG A 563 -23.40 18.42 15.00
C ARG A 563 -23.56 19.55 16.02
N SER A 564 -22.44 20.18 16.37
CA SER A 564 -22.44 21.29 17.33
C SER A 564 -23.24 22.50 16.85
N ASP A 565 -23.11 22.90 15.58
CA ASP A 565 -23.86 24.03 15.02
C ASP A 565 -25.38 23.83 15.09
N ILE A 566 -25.85 22.63 14.73
CA ILE A 566 -27.26 22.24 14.86
C ILE A 566 -27.68 22.29 16.34
N PHE A 567 -26.94 21.63 17.23
CA PHE A 567 -27.25 21.63 18.67
C PHE A 567 -27.37 23.04 19.26
N TYR A 568 -26.39 23.91 19.02
CA TYR A 568 -26.39 25.26 19.57
C TYR A 568 -27.45 26.17 18.93
N SER A 569 -27.82 25.94 17.66
CA SER A 569 -28.96 26.60 17.04
C SER A 569 -30.25 26.24 17.78
N LEU A 570 -30.46 24.95 18.07
CA LEU A 570 -31.64 24.45 18.80
C LEU A 570 -31.71 24.91 20.24
N ALA A 571 -30.56 24.90 20.93
CA ALA A 571 -30.48 25.33 22.32
C ALA A 571 -31.07 26.73 22.46
N GLY A 572 -30.78 27.65 21.52
CA GLY A 572 -31.34 29.01 21.50
C GLY A 572 -32.87 29.09 21.52
N TYR A 573 -33.59 28.05 21.08
CA TYR A 573 -35.06 27.97 21.07
C TYR A 573 -35.65 27.20 22.27
N ALA A 574 -34.82 26.54 23.08
CA ALA A 574 -35.29 25.73 24.20
C ALA A 574 -35.83 26.58 25.36
N ARG A 575 -36.94 26.14 25.97
CA ARG A 575 -37.41 26.69 27.25
C ARG A 575 -36.64 26.13 28.47
N GLU A 576 -35.94 25.00 28.34
CA GLU A 576 -35.26 24.27 29.43
C GLU A 576 -33.86 23.76 29.01
N GLN A 577 -32.96 24.65 28.60
CA GLN A 577 -31.59 24.31 28.14
C GLN A 577 -30.76 23.54 29.19
N ASP A 578 -31.01 23.80 30.48
CA ASP A 578 -30.26 23.33 31.63
C ASP A 578 -30.47 21.84 31.97
N LYS A 579 -31.56 21.23 31.48
CA LYS A 579 -31.87 19.81 31.73
C LYS A 579 -31.18 18.85 30.74
N ILE A 580 -30.50 19.37 29.72
CA ILE A 580 -29.86 18.56 28.68
C ILE A 580 -28.40 18.32 29.04
N SER A 581 -28.09 17.10 29.49
CA SER A 581 -26.72 16.66 29.66
C SER A 581 -26.11 16.26 28.32
N PHE A 582 -25.07 16.97 27.89
CA PHE A 582 -24.31 16.67 26.67
C PHE A 582 -22.80 16.66 26.95
N SER A 583 -22.05 16.05 26.04
CA SER A 583 -20.59 15.98 26.08
C SER A 583 -20.02 16.36 24.72
N THR A 584 -18.87 17.03 24.70
CA THR A 584 -18.28 17.57 23.47
C THR A 584 -17.11 16.71 23.01
N LEU A 585 -17.10 16.34 21.74
CA LEU A 585 -15.97 15.68 21.09
C LEU A 585 -14.91 16.72 20.69
N SER A 586 -13.97 16.97 21.59
CA SER A 586 -12.86 17.92 21.40
C SER A 586 -11.55 17.22 21.03
N TRP A 587 -10.83 17.84 20.08
CA TRP A 587 -9.52 17.41 19.60
C TRP A 587 -8.49 18.56 19.61
N ASN A 588 -8.72 19.60 20.41
CA ASN A 588 -7.82 20.76 20.51
C ASN A 588 -6.44 20.42 21.10
N ASP A 589 -6.28 19.23 21.68
CA ASP A 589 -5.01 18.72 22.18
C ASP A 589 -4.20 18.10 21.04
N LYS A 590 -3.08 18.73 20.73
CA LYS A 590 -2.15 18.29 19.69
C LYS A 590 -1.68 16.86 19.89
N ASP A 591 -1.36 16.46 21.12
CA ASP A 591 -0.78 15.14 21.36
C ASP A 591 -1.82 14.04 21.13
N LYS A 592 -3.10 14.32 21.42
CA LYS A 592 -4.21 13.41 21.06
C LYS A 592 -4.38 13.27 19.55
N LEU A 593 -4.23 14.36 18.79
CA LEU A 593 -4.29 14.31 17.32
C LEU A 593 -3.14 13.48 16.74
N ILE A 594 -1.92 13.72 17.21
CA ILE A 594 -0.74 12.95 16.77
C ILE A 594 -0.89 11.47 17.13
N ASN A 595 -1.47 11.15 18.29
CA ASN A 595 -1.70 9.76 18.68
C ASN A 595 -2.61 8.98 17.70
N ILE A 596 -3.51 9.66 16.96
CA ILE A 596 -4.30 9.02 15.89
C ILE A 596 -3.39 8.47 14.79
N ILE A 597 -2.37 9.24 14.42
CA ILE A 597 -1.40 8.82 13.41
C ILE A 597 -0.49 7.73 13.97
N ASP A 598 -0.09 7.84 15.24
CA ASP A 598 0.74 6.82 15.89
C ASP A 598 0.06 5.45 15.97
N GLU A 599 -1.24 5.38 16.32
CA GLU A 599 -1.98 4.11 16.32
C GLU A 599 -2.13 3.54 14.90
N ARG A 600 -2.35 4.39 13.89
CA ARG A 600 -2.39 3.97 12.48
C ARG A 600 -1.04 3.44 11.99
N PHE A 601 0.08 4.05 12.43
CA PHE A 601 1.41 3.54 12.15
C PHE A 601 1.66 2.18 12.78
N LYS A 602 1.26 1.97 14.04
CA LYS A 602 1.38 0.66 14.70
C LYS A 602 0.61 -0.43 13.94
N SER A 603 -0.61 -0.12 13.52
CA SER A 603 -1.43 -1.06 12.76
C SER A 603 -0.89 -1.35 11.36
N SER A 604 -0.24 -0.38 10.71
CA SER A 604 0.32 -0.57 9.37
C SER A 604 1.63 -1.34 9.39
N LEU A 605 2.47 -1.15 10.41
CA LEU A 605 3.83 -1.68 10.50
C LEU A 605 4.04 -2.28 11.88
N GLU A 606 3.45 -3.44 12.15
CA GLU A 606 3.47 -4.12 13.46
C GLU A 606 4.89 -4.36 14.03
N SER A 607 5.90 -4.42 13.16
CA SER A 607 7.30 -4.62 13.54
C SER A 607 8.03 -3.35 14.02
N LEU A 608 7.43 -2.16 13.85
CA LEU A 608 8.06 -0.88 14.18
C LEU A 608 7.23 -0.09 15.19
N ARG A 609 7.92 0.58 16.12
CA ARG A 609 7.29 1.56 17.01
C ARG A 609 7.01 2.87 16.25
N PRO A 610 6.01 3.67 16.64
CA PRO A 610 5.72 4.95 15.98
C PRO A 610 6.95 5.84 15.83
N ASP A 611 7.74 6.05 16.87
CA ASP A 611 8.95 6.89 16.79
C ASP A 611 9.99 6.38 15.79
N GLN A 612 10.03 5.06 15.56
CA GLN A 612 10.85 4.46 14.52
C GLN A 612 10.27 4.71 13.13
N VAL A 613 8.94 4.70 12.98
CA VAL A 613 8.27 5.07 11.71
C VAL A 613 8.53 6.54 11.39
N TRP A 614 8.33 7.44 12.35
CA TRP A 614 8.64 8.86 12.22
C TRP A 614 10.08 9.10 11.79
N SER A 615 11.07 8.55 12.51
CA SER A 615 12.49 8.77 12.19
C SER A 615 12.94 8.09 10.90
N ARG A 616 12.28 7.00 10.48
CA ARG A 616 12.65 6.23 9.28
C ARG A 616 12.02 6.76 8.01
N TYR A 617 10.80 7.30 8.07
CA TYR A 617 10.01 7.63 6.88
C TYR A 617 9.59 9.09 6.78
N PHE A 618 9.84 9.93 7.79
CA PHE A 618 9.46 11.35 7.76
C PHE A 618 10.66 12.24 8.09
N CYS A 619 10.66 13.45 7.51
CA CYS A 619 11.57 14.51 7.93
C CYS A 619 11.35 14.88 9.41
N LEU A 620 12.40 15.35 10.08
CA LEU A 620 12.35 15.75 11.50
C LEU A 620 11.64 17.09 11.70
N SER A 621 11.72 17.97 10.72
CA SER A 621 11.21 19.34 10.75
C SER A 621 10.82 19.78 9.35
N VAL A 622 9.82 20.65 9.26
CA VAL A 622 9.51 21.39 8.04
C VAL A 622 10.04 22.81 8.21
N GLY A 623 11.08 23.16 7.45
CA GLY A 623 11.88 24.35 7.73
C GLY A 623 12.55 24.24 9.11
N SER A 624 12.21 25.15 10.04
CA SER A 624 12.77 25.16 11.40
C SER A 624 11.81 24.61 12.47
N ILE A 625 10.64 24.12 12.09
CA ILE A 625 9.59 23.70 13.03
C ILE A 625 9.52 22.17 13.03
N PRO A 626 9.55 21.50 14.21
CA PRO A 626 9.39 20.05 14.29
C PRO A 626 8.11 19.59 13.57
N ILE A 627 8.18 18.49 12.83
CA ILE A 627 7.08 18.04 11.95
C ILE A 627 5.73 17.91 12.67
N ARG A 628 5.74 17.39 13.91
CA ARG A 628 4.53 17.24 14.73
C ARG A 628 3.90 18.58 15.07
N ASP A 629 4.72 19.58 15.44
CA ASP A 629 4.28 20.96 15.72
C ASP A 629 3.79 21.66 14.47
N TYR A 630 4.52 21.48 13.36
CA TYR A 630 4.16 22.06 12.08
C TYR A 630 2.77 21.61 11.66
N ILE A 631 2.53 20.30 11.59
CA ILE A 631 1.26 19.75 11.11
C ILE A 631 0.09 20.17 12.00
N ALA A 632 0.24 20.08 13.32
CA ALA A 632 -0.82 20.47 14.24
C ALA A 632 -1.19 21.96 14.12
N GLY A 633 -0.23 22.83 13.76
CA GLY A 633 -0.48 24.25 13.52
C GLY A 633 -1.05 24.59 12.14
N LYS A 634 -1.10 23.63 11.21
CA LYS A 634 -1.54 23.83 9.82
C LYS A 634 -2.90 23.21 9.50
N ILE A 635 -3.54 22.56 10.48
CA ILE A 635 -4.84 21.91 10.31
C ILE A 635 -5.90 22.51 11.24
N ILE A 636 -7.16 22.35 10.86
CA ILE A 636 -8.27 22.43 11.82
C ILE A 636 -8.16 21.17 12.70
N PRO A 637 -8.19 21.29 14.04
CA PRO A 637 -7.89 20.18 14.96
C PRO A 637 -9.01 19.14 14.96
N ARG A 638 -8.99 18.22 13.97
CA ARG A 638 -9.93 17.11 13.84
C ARG A 638 -9.19 15.87 13.29
N PRO A 639 -9.61 14.65 13.68
CA PRO A 639 -9.10 13.39 13.14
C PRO A 639 -9.07 13.34 11.61
N ARG A 640 -10.16 13.78 10.97
CA ARG A 640 -10.28 13.78 9.52
C ARG A 640 -9.19 14.60 8.83
N ASP A 641 -8.96 15.81 9.33
CA ASP A 641 -8.03 16.78 8.76
C ASP A 641 -6.58 16.30 8.86
N ILE A 642 -6.16 15.76 10.02
CA ILE A 642 -4.80 15.24 10.17
C ILE A 642 -4.55 14.02 9.28
N ILE A 643 -5.51 13.09 9.19
CA ILE A 643 -5.38 11.91 8.32
C ILE A 643 -5.31 12.33 6.85
N TYR A 644 -6.14 13.29 6.43
CA TYR A 644 -6.13 13.81 5.06
C TYR A 644 -4.76 14.39 4.68
N LEU A 645 -4.19 15.24 5.54
CA LEU A 645 -2.89 15.86 5.28
C LEU A 645 -1.78 14.82 5.19
N PHE A 646 -1.71 13.87 6.14
CA PHE A 646 -0.71 12.81 6.13
C PHE A 646 -0.82 11.90 4.91
N ARG A 647 -2.04 11.51 4.52
CA ARG A 647 -2.27 10.66 3.35
C ARG A 647 -1.78 11.33 2.08
N ASN A 648 -2.04 12.63 1.93
CA ASN A 648 -1.53 13.39 0.81
C ASN A 648 0.00 13.53 0.85
N ALA A 649 0.61 13.77 2.02
CA ALA A 649 2.06 13.86 2.15
C ALA A 649 2.78 12.56 1.77
N ILE A 650 2.27 11.41 2.24
CA ILE A 650 2.77 10.08 1.86
C ILE A 650 2.57 9.84 0.36
N SER A 651 1.40 10.18 -0.18
CA SER A 651 1.11 10.01 -1.61
C SER A 651 2.03 10.86 -2.49
N GLU A 652 2.35 12.08 -2.10
CA GLU A 652 3.29 12.96 -2.82
C GLU A 652 4.71 12.38 -2.80
N ALA A 653 5.18 11.95 -1.64
CA ALA A 653 6.51 11.34 -1.49
C ALA A 653 6.65 10.06 -2.35
N VAL A 654 5.62 9.21 -2.33
CA VAL A 654 5.58 7.99 -3.16
C VAL A 654 5.56 8.34 -4.66
N ALA A 655 4.75 9.31 -5.08
CA ALA A 655 4.67 9.73 -6.47
C ALA A 655 5.99 10.30 -7.01
N ARG A 656 6.77 10.98 -6.15
CA ARG A 656 8.11 11.51 -6.47
C ARG A 656 9.22 10.46 -6.35
N GLY A 657 8.90 9.25 -5.89
CA GLY A 657 9.88 8.19 -5.68
C GLY A 657 10.83 8.47 -4.52
N HIS A 658 10.42 9.27 -3.54
CA HIS A 658 11.22 9.53 -2.35
C HIS A 658 11.27 8.30 -1.43
N ALA A 659 12.38 8.13 -0.72
CA ALA A 659 12.54 7.09 0.30
C ALA A 659 11.93 7.50 1.66
N GLN A 660 11.70 8.79 1.86
CA GLN A 660 11.13 9.42 3.05
C GLN A 660 10.22 10.58 2.61
N VAL A 661 9.27 10.97 3.46
CA VAL A 661 8.44 12.16 3.27
C VAL A 661 9.27 13.40 3.62
N GLU A 662 9.60 14.18 2.61
CA GLU A 662 10.44 15.37 2.72
C GLU A 662 9.60 16.65 2.94
N ASP A 663 10.24 17.75 3.35
CA ASP A 663 9.60 19.06 3.55
C ASP A 663 8.75 19.48 2.34
N SER A 664 9.26 19.27 1.12
CA SER A 664 8.57 19.61 -0.12
C SER A 664 7.30 18.80 -0.36
N ASP A 665 7.19 17.60 0.22
CA ASP A 665 6.02 16.74 0.08
C ASP A 665 4.91 17.20 1.04
N ILE A 666 5.31 17.59 2.25
CA ILE A 666 4.39 18.14 3.26
C ILE A 666 3.86 19.51 2.81
N ILE A 667 4.70 20.38 2.26
CA ILE A 667 4.26 21.69 1.74
C ILE A 667 3.29 21.51 0.55
N SER A 668 3.53 20.51 -0.32
CA SER A 668 2.60 20.17 -1.41
C SER A 668 1.26 19.67 -0.87
N ALA A 669 1.30 18.77 0.12
CA ALA A 669 0.11 18.24 0.77
C ALA A 669 -0.66 19.30 1.56
N GLU A 670 0.03 20.26 2.17
CA GLU A 670 -0.55 21.41 2.85
C GLU A 670 -1.38 22.26 1.87
N LYS A 671 -0.90 22.49 0.64
CA LYS A 671 -1.68 23.22 -0.37
C LYS A 671 -2.97 22.49 -0.77
N LYS A 672 -2.89 21.17 -0.93
CA LYS A 672 -4.07 20.31 -1.19
C LYS A 672 -5.06 20.31 -0.02
N TYR A 673 -4.54 20.20 1.20
CA TYR A 673 -5.34 20.27 2.41
C TYR A 673 -6.01 21.63 2.55
N SER A 674 -5.31 22.72 2.22
CA SER A 674 -5.86 24.07 2.30
C SER A 674 -7.07 24.27 1.38
N GLN A 675 -6.99 23.73 0.15
CA GLN A 675 -8.13 23.67 -0.76
C GLN A 675 -9.28 22.86 -0.15
N TYR A 676 -8.99 21.65 0.33
CA TYR A 676 -9.98 20.78 0.95
C TYR A 676 -10.68 21.43 2.16
N ALA A 677 -9.93 22.13 3.00
CA ALA A 677 -10.47 22.84 4.16
C ALA A 677 -11.43 23.95 3.73
N LEU A 678 -11.09 24.71 2.67
CA LEU A 678 -11.95 25.75 2.12
C LEU A 678 -13.24 25.14 1.54
N GLU A 679 -13.12 24.11 0.71
CA GLU A 679 -14.27 23.38 0.14
C GLU A 679 -15.18 22.80 1.26
N SER A 680 -14.57 22.31 2.34
CA SER A 680 -15.31 21.78 3.49
C SER A 680 -16.13 22.86 4.20
N ILE A 681 -15.60 24.07 4.41
CA ILE A 681 -16.39 25.15 5.04
C ILE A 681 -17.48 25.68 4.12
N LEU A 682 -17.24 25.73 2.80
CA LEU A 682 -18.26 26.10 1.82
C LEU A 682 -19.41 25.08 1.80
N ALA A 683 -19.09 23.79 1.88
CA ALA A 683 -20.10 22.73 2.02
C ALA A 683 -20.80 22.73 3.38
N GLU A 684 -20.16 23.21 4.45
CA GLU A 684 -20.80 23.42 5.76
C GLU A 684 -21.76 24.62 5.74
N TYR A 685 -21.56 25.60 4.85
CA TYR A 685 -22.39 26.79 4.75
C TYR A 685 -23.68 26.55 3.94
N VAL A 686 -24.73 26.16 4.66
CA VAL A 686 -26.04 25.83 4.10
C VAL A 686 -26.91 27.04 3.76
N ALA A 687 -26.78 28.13 4.53
CA ALA A 687 -27.78 29.21 4.51
C ALA A 687 -27.83 29.97 3.18
N LYS A 688 -26.75 29.96 2.38
CA LYS A 688 -26.62 30.63 1.06
C LYS A 688 -27.12 32.09 1.03
N GLU A 689 -27.10 32.78 2.18
CA GLU A 689 -27.50 34.18 2.30
C GLU A 689 -26.48 35.11 1.65
N PHE A 690 -25.23 34.68 1.60
CA PHE A 690 -24.11 35.38 0.99
C PHE A 690 -23.41 34.46 -0.01
N ASP A 691 -22.78 35.06 -1.01
CA ASP A 691 -21.79 34.34 -1.83
C ASP A 691 -20.50 34.19 -1.02
N LEU A 692 -20.48 33.16 -0.15
CA LEU A 692 -19.35 32.87 0.73
C LEU A 692 -18.09 32.50 -0.07
N GLU A 693 -18.27 31.87 -1.23
CA GLU A 693 -17.18 31.50 -2.12
C GLU A 693 -16.50 32.76 -2.68
N ALA A 694 -17.27 33.68 -3.27
CA ALA A 694 -16.74 34.95 -3.76
C ALA A 694 -16.09 35.79 -2.65
N LEU A 695 -16.62 35.71 -1.41
CA LEU A 695 -16.00 36.37 -0.26
C LEU A 695 -14.66 35.75 0.13
N CYS A 696 -14.57 34.42 0.24
CA CYS A 696 -13.32 33.75 0.58
C CYS A 696 -12.24 34.02 -0.47
N PHE A 697 -12.59 34.00 -1.76
CA PHE A 697 -11.66 34.34 -2.84
C PHE A 697 -11.25 35.83 -2.86
N ALA A 698 -12.01 36.73 -2.25
CA ALA A 698 -11.59 38.13 -2.11
C ALA A 698 -10.35 38.32 -1.20
N PHE A 699 -10.00 37.30 -0.40
CA PHE A 699 -8.78 37.29 0.41
C PHE A 699 -7.53 36.87 -0.35
N VAL A 700 -7.64 36.40 -1.60
CA VAL A 700 -6.49 35.90 -2.36
C VAL A 700 -5.39 36.94 -2.48
N GLY A 701 -4.16 36.56 -2.13
CA GLY A 701 -2.99 37.43 -2.17
C GLY A 701 -3.00 38.60 -1.17
N LYS A 702 -3.94 38.62 -0.21
CA LYS A 702 -3.97 39.63 0.87
C LYS A 702 -3.13 39.18 2.07
N SER A 703 -2.91 40.10 3.00
CA SER A 703 -2.27 39.77 4.28
C SER A 703 -3.18 38.86 5.10
N SER A 704 -2.57 37.88 5.77
CA SER A 704 -3.26 36.97 6.70
C SER A 704 -3.92 37.69 7.88
N ILE A 705 -3.47 38.91 8.22
CA ILE A 705 -4.09 39.78 9.23
C ILE A 705 -4.80 40.93 8.54
N ILE A 706 -6.07 41.16 8.88
CA ILE A 706 -6.93 42.17 8.27
C ILE A 706 -7.59 43.05 9.32
N GLY A 707 -7.62 44.37 9.09
CA GLY A 707 -8.38 45.31 9.89
C GLY A 707 -9.87 45.25 9.60
N HIS A 708 -10.70 45.71 10.53
CA HIS A 708 -12.15 45.74 10.37
C HIS A 708 -12.63 46.54 9.14
N SER A 709 -11.99 47.68 8.87
CA SER A 709 -12.28 48.56 7.73
C SER A 709 -11.94 47.91 6.38
N ASP A 710 -10.78 47.26 6.29
CA ASP A 710 -10.36 46.50 5.12
C ASP A 710 -11.30 45.31 4.87
N LEU A 711 -11.71 44.60 5.93
CA LEU A 711 -12.68 43.52 5.84
C LEU A 711 -14.04 44.01 5.31
N ALA A 712 -14.51 45.17 5.80
CA ALA A 712 -15.74 45.79 5.29
C ALA A 712 -15.62 46.24 3.82
N CYS A 713 -14.41 46.57 3.36
CA CYS A 713 -14.14 46.82 1.94
C CYS A 713 -14.22 45.54 1.12
N LEU A 714 -13.64 44.44 1.60
CA LEU A 714 -13.74 43.12 0.94
C LEU A 714 -15.20 42.65 0.85
N MET A 715 -15.96 42.75 1.95
CA MET A 715 -17.37 42.39 1.97
C MET A 715 -18.19 43.17 0.93
N ARG A 716 -17.95 44.49 0.80
CA ARG A 716 -18.59 45.31 -0.24
C ARG A 716 -18.19 44.88 -1.64
N ALA A 717 -16.91 44.60 -1.88
CA ALA A 717 -16.42 44.13 -3.17
C ALA A 717 -17.03 42.78 -3.58
N SER A 718 -17.33 41.91 -2.62
CA SER A 718 -18.02 40.63 -2.82
C SER A 718 -19.55 40.73 -2.86
N GLY A 719 -20.10 41.95 -2.95
CA GLY A 719 -21.55 42.17 -3.11
C GLY A 719 -22.37 42.11 -1.81
N ILE A 720 -21.74 42.14 -0.63
CA ILE A 720 -22.44 42.10 0.66
C ILE A 720 -22.81 43.51 1.11
N LEU A 721 -24.11 43.73 1.31
CA LEU A 721 -24.69 44.98 1.80
C LEU A 721 -24.17 45.34 3.20
N GLU A 722 -23.96 46.64 3.48
CA GLU A 722 -23.43 47.12 4.77
C GLU A 722 -24.24 46.66 5.99
N GLY A 723 -25.57 46.59 5.87
CA GLY A 723 -26.44 46.08 6.93
C GLY A 723 -26.19 44.61 7.31
N ASN A 724 -25.52 43.85 6.46
CA ASN A 724 -25.21 42.43 6.67
C ASN A 724 -23.75 42.16 7.07
N HIS A 725 -22.89 43.19 7.14
CA HIS A 725 -21.46 43.01 7.45
C HIS A 725 -21.23 42.34 8.80
N ALA A 726 -21.96 42.75 9.84
CA ALA A 726 -21.84 42.15 11.17
C ALA A 726 -22.24 40.66 11.18
N LYS A 727 -23.30 40.30 10.43
CA LYS A 727 -23.75 38.91 10.30
C LYS A 727 -22.73 38.07 9.54
N CYS A 728 -22.16 38.62 8.47
CA CYS A 728 -21.12 37.97 7.68
C CYS A 728 -19.82 37.76 8.49
N LEU A 729 -19.41 38.76 9.27
CA LEU A 729 -18.26 38.64 10.17
C LEU A 729 -18.48 37.51 11.20
N SER A 730 -19.65 37.47 11.84
CA SER A 730 -20.01 36.40 12.79
C SER A 730 -19.92 35.02 12.13
N LEU A 731 -20.40 34.90 10.88
CA LEU A 731 -20.33 33.66 10.11
C LEU A 731 -18.88 33.22 9.85
N LEU A 732 -18.00 34.13 9.42
CA LEU A 732 -16.59 33.81 9.16
C LEU A 732 -15.86 33.36 10.44
N ILE A 733 -16.20 33.95 11.59
CA ILE A 733 -15.67 33.55 12.89
C ILE A 733 -16.19 32.16 13.29
N ASP A 734 -17.50 31.92 13.15
CA ASP A 734 -18.15 30.64 13.48
C ASP A 734 -17.63 29.47 12.64
N LEU A 735 -17.33 29.70 11.36
CA LEU A 735 -16.71 28.72 10.47
C LEU A 735 -15.22 28.47 10.80
N SER A 736 -14.65 29.25 11.73
CA SER A 736 -13.22 29.34 12.02
C SER A 736 -12.38 29.85 10.86
N PHE A 737 -12.97 30.52 9.86
CA PHE A 737 -12.20 31.15 8.79
C PHE A 737 -11.39 32.34 9.34
N LEU A 738 -12.02 33.15 10.20
CA LEU A 738 -11.38 34.25 10.91
C LEU A 738 -11.21 33.96 12.41
N GLY A 739 -10.05 34.33 12.95
CA GLY A 739 -9.76 34.41 14.38
C GLY A 739 -9.84 35.84 14.89
N LEU A 740 -10.18 35.98 16.17
CA LEU A 740 -10.27 37.25 16.88
C LEU A 740 -8.94 37.60 17.54
N GLU A 741 -8.47 38.84 17.40
CA GLU A 741 -7.36 39.34 18.22
C GLU A 741 -7.84 39.56 19.67
N VAL A 742 -7.29 38.80 20.61
CA VAL A 742 -7.65 38.88 22.03
C VAL A 742 -6.60 39.60 22.88
N GLN A 743 -5.36 39.66 22.38
CA GLN A 743 -4.24 40.42 22.90
C GLN A 743 -3.32 40.77 21.72
N LYS A 744 -2.32 41.62 21.94
CA LYS A 744 -1.38 42.05 20.89
C LYS A 744 -0.79 40.84 20.15
N ASP A 745 -1.17 40.72 18.89
CA ASP A 745 -0.76 39.66 17.96
C ASP A 745 -1.12 38.22 18.42
N ASP A 746 -2.00 38.06 19.41
CA ASP A 746 -2.62 36.78 19.83
C ASP A 746 -4.02 36.65 19.23
N PHE A 747 -4.16 35.75 18.26
CA PHE A 747 -5.40 35.49 17.55
C PHE A 747 -5.98 34.12 17.95
N ARG A 748 -7.26 34.11 18.33
CA ARG A 748 -7.97 32.88 18.75
C ARG A 748 -9.04 32.48 17.75
N PHE A 749 -9.06 31.20 17.41
CA PHE A 749 -10.00 30.60 16.45
C PHE A 749 -11.07 29.77 17.18
N ILE A 750 -12.29 29.76 16.64
CA ILE A 750 -13.44 29.06 17.24
C ILE A 750 -13.51 27.61 16.78
N TYR A 751 -12.77 26.72 17.43
CA TYR A 751 -12.91 25.27 17.18
C TYR A 751 -14.04 24.65 18.02
N GLU A 752 -14.29 25.21 19.21
CA GLU A 752 -15.40 24.87 20.08
C GLU A 752 -16.32 26.08 20.27
N LYS A 753 -17.62 25.89 20.06
CA LYS A 753 -18.60 27.00 20.12
C LYS A 753 -18.81 27.54 21.55
N SER A 754 -18.45 26.76 22.57
CA SER A 754 -18.40 27.19 23.99
C SER A 754 -17.42 28.33 24.24
N ASP A 755 -16.34 28.43 23.46
CA ASP A 755 -15.31 29.45 23.63
C ASP A 755 -15.67 30.80 22.99
N LEU A 756 -16.65 30.83 22.07
CA LEU A 756 -17.01 32.01 21.28
C LEU A 756 -17.23 33.25 22.16
N ARG A 757 -18.14 33.13 23.13
CA ARG A 757 -18.48 34.26 24.01
C ARG A 757 -17.28 34.75 24.82
N LYS A 758 -16.39 33.85 25.23
CA LYS A 758 -15.17 34.20 25.98
C LYS A 758 -14.23 35.01 25.09
N TYR A 759 -13.96 34.55 23.87
CA TYR A 759 -13.04 35.25 22.96
C TYR A 759 -13.62 36.57 22.46
N GLU A 760 -14.92 36.67 22.21
CA GLU A 760 -15.58 37.94 21.88
C GLU A 760 -15.43 38.97 23.00
N VAL A 761 -15.59 38.57 24.26
CA VAL A 761 -15.42 39.46 25.42
C VAL A 761 -13.96 39.89 25.54
N MET A 762 -13.00 38.97 25.41
CA MET A 762 -11.57 39.29 25.45
C MET A 762 -11.17 40.27 24.35
N ALA A 763 -11.62 40.03 23.10
CA ALA A 763 -11.36 40.91 21.98
C ALA A 763 -11.95 42.32 22.19
N LYS A 764 -13.19 42.40 22.70
CA LYS A 764 -13.83 43.68 23.04
C LYS A 764 -13.06 44.44 24.13
N LEU A 765 -12.60 43.76 25.17
CA LEU A 765 -11.80 44.37 26.23
C LEU A 765 -10.48 44.91 25.68
N TYR A 766 -9.77 44.11 24.88
CA TYR A 766 -8.51 44.50 24.28
C TYR A 766 -8.64 45.72 23.35
N VAL A 767 -9.67 45.76 22.50
CA VAL A 767 -9.97 46.90 21.63
C VAL A 767 -10.29 48.15 22.46
N ASN A 768 -11.09 48.03 23.51
CA ASN A 768 -11.45 49.15 24.37
C ASN A 768 -10.23 49.72 25.14
N GLU A 769 -9.33 48.86 25.61
CA GLU A 769 -8.11 49.25 26.33
C GLU A 769 -7.09 49.94 25.42
N THR A 770 -6.87 49.39 24.22
CA THR A 770 -5.85 49.88 23.28
C THR A 770 -6.34 51.02 22.40
N LYS A 771 -7.66 51.19 22.27
CA LYS A 771 -8.32 52.05 21.26
C LYS A 771 -7.85 51.75 19.82
N ALA A 772 -7.32 50.55 19.59
CA ALA A 772 -6.91 50.09 18.28
C ALA A 772 -8.13 49.63 17.47
N GLU A 773 -8.00 49.65 16.15
CA GLU A 773 -9.00 49.03 15.28
C GLU A 773 -9.04 47.51 15.52
N PRO A 774 -10.23 46.88 15.57
CA PRO A 774 -10.32 45.42 15.64
C PRO A 774 -9.61 44.78 14.45
N ARG A 775 -8.73 43.79 14.72
CA ARG A 775 -8.06 42.99 13.69
C ARG A 775 -8.51 41.54 13.77
N TYR A 776 -8.47 40.89 12.62
CA TYR A 776 -8.80 39.49 12.43
C TYR A 776 -7.67 38.79 11.71
N LYS A 777 -7.53 37.49 11.93
CA LYS A 777 -6.54 36.68 11.22
C LYS A 777 -7.22 35.54 10.49
N VAL A 778 -6.88 35.32 9.22
CA VAL A 778 -7.30 34.13 8.48
C VAL A 778 -6.59 32.91 9.07
N ASN A 779 -7.35 31.84 9.31
CA ASN A 779 -6.83 30.62 9.96
C ASN A 779 -5.71 29.99 9.11
N PRO A 780 -4.58 29.57 9.70
CA PRO A 780 -3.47 28.95 8.99
C PRO A 780 -3.83 27.88 7.94
N PRO A 781 -4.82 26.98 8.15
CA PRO A 781 -5.28 26.02 7.16
C PRO A 781 -5.68 26.62 5.80
N PHE A 782 -6.16 27.85 5.73
CA PHE A 782 -6.68 28.44 4.49
C PHE A 782 -5.65 29.28 3.72
N LEU A 783 -4.52 29.63 4.34
CA LEU A 783 -3.53 30.53 3.73
C LEU A 783 -2.87 29.97 2.46
N PRO A 784 -2.45 28.69 2.41
CA PRO A 784 -1.71 28.15 1.27
C PRO A 784 -2.48 28.11 -0.05
N TYR A 785 -3.79 27.84 -0.01
CA TYR A 785 -4.62 27.82 -1.22
C TYR A 785 -5.01 29.21 -1.69
N LEU A 786 -5.17 30.16 -0.76
CA LEU A 786 -5.47 31.56 -1.06
C LEU A 786 -4.20 32.39 -1.36
N ASP A 787 -3.03 31.76 -1.40
CA ASP A 787 -1.71 32.39 -1.61
C ASP A 787 -1.50 33.65 -0.72
N MET A 788 -1.94 33.58 0.55
CA MET A 788 -1.85 34.68 1.52
C MET A 788 -0.51 34.69 2.26
N GLN A 789 -0.05 35.89 2.67
CA GLN A 789 1.22 36.11 3.37
C GLN A 789 1.07 36.42 4.86
#